data_AF-A0AAJ6YGS0-F1
#
_entry.id   AF-A0AAJ6YGS0-F1
#
_cell.length_a   1.000
_cell.length_b   1.000
_cell.length_c   1.000
_cell.angle_alpha   90.00
_cell.angle_beta   90.00
_cell.angle_gamma   90.00
#
_symmetry.space_group_name_H-M   'P 1'
#
loop_
_entity.id
_entity.type
_entity.pdbx_description
1 polymer ?
#
loop_
_entity_poly.entity_id
_entity_poly.type
_entity_poly.pdbx_seq_one_letter_code
_entity_poly.pdbx_strand_id
1 'polypeptide(L)'
;MEESVLMINSTTENDDTSMSRLTLENAADNSNETKSNINKINNDESNSNIEERYNKLRGFAVKLKKKVSDLMDQTQLLESENQRLNNDKEELLSKILRMSDSAKKLQTIQSQYDKLQDDIELVKNENKRLIKRIESIVLENDSHKDTINKEKKEVAQLTAKITCLLEEKTKFETTCEQLEKKIKDLNKEIKAESMVRHQKAKECEDLKNSLETEIRTHKSTRTLLDDMKHNRTSNNVLSLEVANYEKSIETIKTKLDEETNERINLEATVNQHLETIEVLTTRITELQNSCITKTNHITSLELKNQTLESDLSEAKLEIAKTLKDKESFARDSKNLETSKQNLEAKVELLSSEIIKLEEDSKMRIKAFQSHVDELKRETFELNLTLENSTKETSILQEEFENYKLRAQSVLLKAKTVPTNDLEEEVEDCKQQISIITEKCENYKEKTESLMKEITLLQSEVNRTSANEEALVIKLSKLRQESVALIDKYKNQEIEMQKLQINHEKAIDNLKIKHEEEMHNIKKEHEEEIKNINLKAVSNSVINTESTTDETIPPIIIPEPPPPLIGREECEGSENTESLHQTTKNTERNQRRIIAPELPMRNAITPLDQLLEFPFDEHEVVSRAPENNSEVTIYKNRVKYLTELLADAERDIAKLTQLNQLLKEDIRRQKRYVEREKEAVNFEYLKNVVLKFVTLENRDERSRLVPVLDTILKLSPEETHKLNEIVSSTGGGKLHKI
;
A
#
# COMPACT_ATOMS: atom_id res chain seq x y z
N MET A 1 5.97 -48.41 -21.79
CA MET A 1 7.03 -49.21 -21.14
C MET A 1 6.34 -50.40 -20.52
N GLU A 2 6.67 -51.55 -21.07
CA GLU A 2 6.14 -52.87 -20.75
C GLU A 2 6.65 -53.35 -19.39
N GLU A 3 5.82 -54.07 -18.65
CA GLU A 3 6.21 -55.13 -17.68
C GLU A 3 4.91 -55.89 -17.34
N SER A 4 4.57 -56.96 -18.09
CA SER A 4 4.97 -58.36 -17.85
C SER A 4 4.64 -58.88 -16.45
N VAL A 5 3.41 -59.38 -16.27
CA VAL A 5 3.06 -60.30 -15.18
C VAL A 5 2.73 -61.67 -15.78
N LEU A 6 3.61 -62.62 -15.51
CA LEU A 6 3.50 -64.04 -15.81
C LEU A 6 2.36 -64.65 -14.98
N MET A 7 1.24 -64.97 -15.64
CA MET A 7 0.26 -65.94 -15.15
C MET A 7 0.76 -67.35 -15.47
N ILE A 8 1.16 -68.10 -14.45
CA ILE A 8 1.39 -69.54 -14.54
C ILE A 8 0.06 -70.23 -14.25
N ASN A 9 -0.52 -70.80 -15.30
CA ASN A 9 -1.59 -71.79 -15.21
C ASN A 9 -1.07 -73.05 -14.51
N SER A 10 -1.72 -73.46 -13.43
CA SER A 10 -1.68 -74.84 -12.95
C SER A 10 -3.12 -75.38 -12.88
N THR A 11 -3.48 -76.04 -13.96
CA THR A 11 -4.51 -77.07 -14.07
C THR A 11 -4.27 -78.13 -13.00
N THR A 12 -5.23 -78.33 -12.10
CA THR A 12 -5.35 -79.56 -11.32
C THR A 12 -6.66 -80.24 -11.71
N GLU A 13 -6.49 -81.31 -12.47
CA GLU A 13 -7.49 -82.34 -12.76
C GLU A 13 -8.02 -82.92 -11.43
N ASN A 14 -9.33 -82.81 -11.21
CA ASN A 14 -10.03 -83.57 -10.19
C ASN A 14 -10.39 -84.94 -10.78
N ASP A 15 -9.56 -85.94 -10.50
CA ASP A 15 -9.92 -87.35 -10.66
C ASP A 15 -10.69 -87.81 -9.41
N ASP A 16 -12.02 -87.70 -9.47
CA ASP A 16 -12.93 -88.42 -8.59
C ASP A 16 -12.92 -89.91 -8.96
N THR A 17 -12.09 -90.70 -8.26
CA THR A 17 -12.16 -92.16 -8.33
C THR A 17 -12.89 -92.72 -7.12
N SER A 18 -14.15 -93.03 -7.37
CA SER A 18 -15.00 -93.99 -6.66
C SER A 18 -14.23 -95.15 -6.02
N MET A 19 -14.37 -95.33 -4.70
CA MET A 19 -14.11 -96.62 -4.05
C MET A 19 -15.42 -97.18 -3.49
N SER A 20 -16.05 -97.96 -4.36
CA SER A 20 -17.17 -98.84 -4.08
C SER A 20 -16.85 -99.78 -2.91
N ARG A 21 -17.71 -99.72 -1.90
CA ARG A 21 -17.78 -100.68 -0.80
C ARG A 21 -18.45 -101.95 -1.34
N LEU A 22 -17.65 -102.95 -1.70
CA LEU A 22 -18.14 -104.29 -2.02
C LEU A 22 -18.10 -105.17 -0.79
N THR A 23 -19.28 -105.68 -0.50
CA THR A 23 -19.67 -106.80 0.35
C THR A 23 -18.81 -108.05 0.13
N LEU A 24 -18.46 -108.72 1.23
CA LEU A 24 -18.29 -110.18 1.22
C LEU A 24 -18.95 -110.79 2.45
N GLU A 25 -19.88 -111.65 2.09
CA GLU A 25 -20.84 -112.45 2.82
C GLU A 25 -20.19 -113.76 3.31
N ASN A 26 -20.89 -114.43 4.23
CA ASN A 26 -20.80 -115.85 4.61
C ASN A 26 -19.72 -116.31 5.62
N ALA A 27 -20.20 -116.73 6.80
CA ALA A 27 -20.38 -118.14 7.20
C ALA A 27 -20.40 -118.22 8.74
N ALA A 28 -21.55 -118.37 9.38
CA ALA A 28 -22.27 -119.64 9.60
C ALA A 28 -21.50 -120.63 10.50
N ASP A 29 -21.93 -120.64 11.76
CA ASP A 29 -22.50 -121.79 12.47
C ASP A 29 -21.66 -122.91 13.12
N ASN A 30 -22.23 -123.29 14.27
CA ASN A 30 -22.29 -124.64 14.84
C ASN A 30 -21.10 -125.17 15.65
N SER A 31 -21.14 -124.82 16.93
CA SER A 31 -21.06 -125.77 18.03
C SER A 31 -21.94 -127.01 17.76
N ASN A 32 -21.31 -128.16 17.50
CA ASN A 32 -21.98 -129.46 17.45
C ASN A 32 -21.22 -130.46 18.34
N GLU A 33 -21.72 -130.64 19.56
CA GLU A 33 -21.47 -131.83 20.37
C GLU A 33 -22.41 -132.94 19.90
N THR A 34 -21.89 -133.96 19.23
CA THR A 34 -22.59 -135.23 19.08
C THR A 34 -21.63 -136.38 19.34
N LYS A 35 -21.84 -137.02 20.49
CA LYS A 35 -21.30 -138.33 20.84
C LYS A 35 -21.82 -139.38 19.85
N SER A 36 -20.94 -140.17 19.27
CA SER A 36 -21.27 -141.55 18.92
C SER A 36 -20.10 -142.47 19.27
N ASN A 37 -20.50 -143.66 19.71
CA ASN A 37 -19.76 -144.65 20.44
C ASN A 37 -19.51 -145.84 19.48
N ILE A 38 -18.53 -146.70 19.84
CA ILE A 38 -18.44 -148.15 19.52
C ILE A 38 -17.25 -148.62 18.62
N ASN A 39 -16.25 -149.14 19.35
CA ASN A 39 -15.50 -150.40 19.20
C ASN A 39 -14.47 -150.59 18.05
N LYS A 40 -13.17 -150.71 18.41
CA LYS A 40 -12.41 -151.94 18.81
C LYS A 40 -12.16 -152.85 17.60
N ILE A 41 -10.94 -152.97 17.05
CA ILE A 41 -9.86 -153.85 17.56
C ILE A 41 -8.60 -153.71 16.67
N ASN A 42 -7.43 -153.66 17.32
CA ASN A 42 -6.06 -154.01 16.89
C ASN A 42 -5.41 -153.32 15.67
N ASN A 43 -4.37 -152.51 15.93
CA ASN A 43 -2.98 -152.85 15.57
C ASN A 43 -2.06 -151.67 15.93
N ASP A 44 -1.25 -151.84 16.97
CA ASP A 44 -0.39 -150.86 17.67
C ASP A 44 0.76 -150.25 16.84
N GLU A 45 0.79 -150.44 15.51
CA GLU A 45 1.79 -149.81 14.63
C GLU A 45 1.29 -148.55 13.93
N SER A 46 -0.03 -148.29 13.94
CA SER A 46 -0.62 -147.05 13.41
C SER A 46 -0.56 -145.88 14.40
N ASN A 47 -0.53 -146.17 15.71
CA ASN A 47 -0.54 -145.15 16.77
C ASN A 47 0.70 -144.26 16.70
N SER A 48 1.89 -144.79 16.38
CA SER A 48 3.09 -143.94 16.21
C SER A 48 2.97 -142.94 15.06
N ASN A 49 2.27 -143.28 13.97
CA ASN A 49 2.09 -142.41 12.79
C ASN A 49 0.97 -141.38 13.00
N ILE A 50 -0.12 -141.77 13.67
CA ILE A 50 -1.19 -140.85 14.07
C ILE A 50 -0.68 -139.88 15.14
N GLU A 51 0.12 -140.36 16.09
CA GLU A 51 0.72 -139.54 17.15
C GLU A 51 1.80 -138.61 16.62
N GLU A 52 2.62 -139.01 15.64
CA GLU A 52 3.51 -138.10 14.91
C GLU A 52 2.73 -137.02 14.12
N ARG A 53 1.65 -137.38 13.43
CA ARG A 53 0.79 -136.41 12.73
C ARG A 53 0.10 -135.46 13.71
N TYR A 54 -0.36 -135.96 14.84
CA TYR A 54 -0.97 -135.16 15.91
C TYR A 54 0.05 -134.21 16.54
N ASN A 55 1.29 -134.66 16.80
CA ASN A 55 2.37 -133.81 17.30
C ASN A 55 2.81 -132.75 16.27
N LYS A 56 2.85 -133.08 14.97
CA LYS A 56 3.09 -132.10 13.89
C LYS A 56 1.95 -131.08 13.77
N LEU A 57 0.70 -131.51 13.86
CA LEU A 57 -0.48 -130.64 13.82
C LEU A 57 -0.54 -129.73 15.06
N ARG A 58 -0.22 -130.27 16.24
CA ARG A 58 -0.07 -129.51 17.50
C ARG A 58 1.07 -128.49 17.40
N GLY A 59 2.21 -128.87 16.81
CA GLY A 59 3.33 -127.96 16.54
C GLY A 59 2.95 -126.84 15.56
N PHE A 60 2.18 -127.15 14.51
CA PHE A 60 1.62 -126.14 13.60
C PHE A 60 0.62 -125.23 14.29
N ALA A 61 -0.29 -125.76 15.10
CA ALA A 61 -1.26 -124.99 15.87
C ALA A 61 -0.57 -124.05 16.87
N VAL A 62 0.52 -124.49 17.52
CA VAL A 62 1.34 -123.63 18.41
C VAL A 62 2.08 -122.56 17.62
N LYS A 63 2.64 -122.88 16.45
CA LYS A 63 3.29 -121.88 15.56
C LYS A 63 2.28 -120.86 15.03
N LEU A 64 1.09 -121.29 14.65
CA LEU A 64 -0.01 -120.41 14.24
C LEU A 64 -0.48 -119.54 15.40
N LYS A 65 -0.66 -120.11 16.61
CA LYS A 65 -1.01 -119.33 17.81
C LYS A 65 0.06 -118.30 18.16
N LYS A 66 1.35 -118.66 18.06
CA LYS A 66 2.45 -117.71 18.23
C LYS A 66 2.43 -116.62 17.17
N LYS A 67 2.22 -116.97 15.89
CA LYS A 67 2.13 -116.00 14.79
C LYS A 67 0.91 -115.08 14.92
N VAL A 68 -0.22 -115.57 15.44
CA VAL A 68 -1.40 -114.77 15.76
C VAL A 68 -1.12 -113.84 16.94
N SER A 69 -0.42 -114.32 17.98
CA SER A 69 0.02 -113.46 19.10
C SER A 69 0.97 -112.36 18.63
N ASP A 70 1.99 -112.71 17.83
CA ASP A 70 2.96 -111.75 17.29
C ASP A 70 2.27 -110.72 16.38
N LEU A 71 1.30 -111.14 15.55
CA LEU A 71 0.49 -110.23 14.72
C LEU A 71 -0.45 -109.36 15.55
N MET A 72 -1.01 -109.87 16.65
CA MET A 72 -1.87 -109.12 17.56
C MET A 72 -1.06 -108.06 18.31
N ASP A 73 0.14 -108.40 18.80
CA ASP A 73 1.07 -107.46 19.42
C ASP A 73 1.53 -106.38 18.43
N GLN A 74 1.80 -106.77 17.18
CA GLN A 74 2.16 -105.82 16.12
C GLN A 74 0.99 -104.88 15.76
N THR A 75 -0.24 -105.39 15.73
CA THR A 75 -1.44 -104.58 15.48
C THR A 75 -1.67 -103.59 16.61
N GLN A 76 -1.51 -104.02 17.87
CA GLN A 76 -1.66 -103.16 19.04
C GLN A 76 -0.56 -102.07 19.08
N LEU A 77 0.67 -102.40 18.70
CA LEU A 77 1.75 -101.41 18.54
C LEU A 77 1.40 -100.36 17.48
N LEU A 78 0.96 -100.80 16.29
CA LEU A 78 0.55 -99.89 15.22
C LEU A 78 -0.66 -99.03 15.61
N GLU A 79 -1.61 -99.57 16.38
CA GLU A 79 -2.77 -98.84 16.87
C GLU A 79 -2.39 -97.77 17.90
N SER A 80 -1.44 -98.08 18.79
CA SER A 80 -0.87 -97.11 19.74
C SER A 80 -0.06 -96.02 19.04
N GLU A 81 0.67 -96.37 17.97
CA GLU A 81 1.44 -95.40 17.18
C GLU A 81 0.51 -94.50 16.35
N ASN A 82 -0.58 -95.04 15.80
CA ASN A 82 -1.62 -94.24 15.13
C ASN A 82 -2.31 -93.28 16.10
N GLN A 83 -2.62 -93.71 17.33
CA GLN A 83 -3.16 -92.81 18.35
C GLN A 83 -2.18 -91.69 18.70
N ARG A 84 -0.89 -92.00 18.85
CA ARG A 84 0.15 -90.98 19.09
C ARG A 84 0.24 -89.98 17.93
N LEU A 85 0.31 -90.48 16.70
CA LEU A 85 0.34 -89.65 15.49
C LEU A 85 -0.93 -88.79 15.34
N ASN A 86 -2.10 -89.31 15.73
CA ASN A 86 -3.33 -88.53 15.70
C ASN A 86 -3.31 -87.39 16.73
N ASN A 87 -2.83 -87.65 17.94
CA ASN A 87 -2.66 -86.61 18.96
C ASN A 87 -1.65 -85.54 18.53
N ASP A 88 -0.52 -85.94 17.96
CA ASP A 88 0.49 -85.02 17.43
C ASP A 88 -0.08 -84.16 16.28
N LYS A 89 -0.92 -84.74 15.42
CA LYS A 89 -1.63 -84.04 14.34
C LYS A 89 -2.61 -83.01 14.88
N GLU A 90 -3.40 -83.35 15.90
CA GLU A 90 -4.34 -82.43 16.56
C GLU A 90 -3.62 -81.27 17.26
N GLU A 91 -2.47 -81.54 17.90
CA GLU A 91 -1.65 -80.48 18.53
C GLU A 91 -1.05 -79.54 17.47
N LEU A 92 -0.53 -80.08 16.36
CA LEU A 92 -0.05 -79.30 15.22
C LEU A 92 -1.14 -78.43 14.60
N LEU A 93 -2.33 -78.98 14.37
CA LEU A 93 -3.49 -78.23 13.88
C LEU A 93 -3.85 -77.09 14.82
N SER A 94 -3.89 -77.35 16.12
CA SER A 94 -4.16 -76.33 17.14
C SER A 94 -3.11 -75.22 17.12
N LYS A 95 -1.84 -75.56 16.90
CA LYS A 95 -0.73 -74.60 16.81
C LYS A 95 -0.78 -73.76 15.54
N ILE A 96 -1.15 -74.37 14.40
CA ILE A 96 -1.39 -73.68 13.13
C ILE A 96 -2.54 -72.68 13.28
N LEU A 97 -3.64 -73.08 13.90
CA LEU A 97 -4.78 -72.20 14.19
C LEU A 97 -4.36 -70.99 15.04
N ARG A 98 -3.62 -71.21 16.13
CA ARG A 98 -3.10 -70.12 16.97
C ARG A 98 -2.15 -69.20 16.22
N MET A 99 -1.27 -69.73 15.36
CA MET A 99 -0.40 -68.92 14.51
C MET A 99 -1.17 -68.08 13.50
N SER A 100 -2.21 -68.66 12.88
CA SER A 100 -3.12 -67.97 11.96
C SER A 100 -3.84 -66.80 12.65
N ASP A 101 -4.38 -67.02 13.85
CA ASP A 101 -5.03 -65.97 14.63
C ASP A 101 -4.04 -64.87 15.07
N SER A 102 -2.82 -65.26 15.44
CA SER A 102 -1.73 -64.31 15.72
C SER A 102 -1.39 -63.46 14.50
N ALA A 103 -1.32 -64.07 13.31
CA ALA A 103 -1.03 -63.36 12.06
C ALA A 103 -2.15 -62.37 11.71
N LYS A 104 -3.42 -62.77 11.86
CA LYS A 104 -4.58 -61.86 11.68
C LYS A 104 -4.56 -60.69 12.65
N LYS A 105 -4.21 -60.93 13.91
CA LYS A 105 -4.04 -59.85 14.92
C LYS A 105 -2.91 -58.90 14.53
N LEU A 106 -1.77 -59.44 14.10
CA LEU A 106 -0.64 -58.64 13.64
C LEU A 106 -1.02 -57.77 12.42
N GLN A 107 -1.72 -58.36 11.45
CA GLN A 107 -2.21 -57.64 10.26
C GLN A 107 -3.19 -56.52 10.66
N THR A 108 -4.06 -56.78 11.63
CA THR A 108 -4.99 -55.76 12.15
C THR A 108 -4.25 -54.61 12.83
N ILE A 109 -3.26 -54.93 13.67
CA ILE A 109 -2.42 -53.92 14.35
C ILE A 109 -1.64 -53.10 13.32
N GLN A 110 -1.10 -53.74 12.28
CA GLN A 110 -0.36 -53.07 11.24
C GLN A 110 -1.26 -52.11 10.43
N SER A 111 -2.47 -52.53 10.06
CA SER A 111 -3.43 -51.62 9.43
C SER A 111 -3.83 -50.44 10.33
N GLN A 112 -3.97 -50.67 11.64
CA GLN A 112 -4.22 -49.58 12.59
C GLN A 112 -3.03 -48.63 12.71
N TYR A 113 -1.81 -49.16 12.69
CA TYR A 113 -0.58 -48.37 12.72
C TYR A 113 -0.44 -47.48 11.47
N ASP A 114 -0.71 -48.04 10.28
CA ASP A 114 -0.69 -47.29 9.02
C ASP A 114 -1.72 -46.15 9.05
N LYS A 115 -2.96 -46.42 9.49
CA LYS A 115 -3.99 -45.39 9.67
C LYS A 115 -3.56 -44.30 10.65
N LEU A 116 -3.00 -44.69 11.79
CA LEU A 116 -2.51 -43.72 12.79
C LEU A 116 -1.39 -42.86 12.22
N GLN A 117 -0.54 -43.43 11.37
CA GLN A 117 0.55 -42.70 10.73
C GLN A 117 0.05 -41.69 9.70
N ASP A 118 -0.96 -42.06 8.91
CA ASP A 118 -1.66 -41.14 7.99
C ASP A 118 -2.32 -39.99 8.76
N ASP A 119 -3.01 -40.29 9.88
CA ASP A 119 -3.63 -39.28 10.73
C ASP A 119 -2.59 -38.31 11.34
N ILE A 120 -1.45 -38.83 11.80
CA ILE A 120 -0.33 -38.02 12.29
C ILE A 120 0.20 -37.09 11.18
N GLU A 121 0.33 -37.60 9.96
CA GLU A 121 0.84 -36.82 8.84
C GLU A 121 -0.16 -35.73 8.41
N LEU A 122 -1.46 -36.03 8.42
CA LEU A 122 -2.54 -35.05 8.25
C LEU A 122 -2.47 -33.93 9.30
N VAL A 123 -2.43 -34.28 10.59
CA VAL A 123 -2.33 -33.30 11.68
C VAL A 123 -1.05 -32.47 11.57
N LYS A 124 0.08 -33.08 11.18
CA LYS A 124 1.35 -32.37 10.98
C LYS A 124 1.26 -31.36 9.83
N ASN A 125 0.56 -31.70 8.75
CA ASN A 125 0.33 -30.81 7.61
C ASN A 125 -0.64 -29.67 7.98
N GLU A 126 -1.70 -29.96 8.74
CA GLU A 126 -2.58 -28.93 9.29
C GLU A 126 -1.85 -27.98 10.23
N ASN A 127 -1.02 -28.50 11.13
CA ASN A 127 -0.19 -27.67 12.01
C ASN A 127 0.77 -26.79 11.22
N LYS A 128 1.44 -27.32 10.18
CA LYS A 128 2.26 -26.48 9.29
C LYS A 128 1.46 -25.37 8.61
N ARG A 129 0.23 -25.66 8.18
CA ARG A 129 -0.67 -24.66 7.58
C ARG A 129 -1.09 -23.60 8.60
N LEU A 130 -1.42 -24.00 9.83
CA LEU A 130 -1.77 -23.10 10.92
C LEU A 130 -0.59 -22.22 11.33
N ILE A 131 0.62 -22.78 11.43
CA ILE A 131 1.85 -22.04 11.71
C ILE A 131 2.08 -20.95 10.64
N LYS A 132 2.03 -21.31 9.36
CA LYS A 132 2.15 -20.34 8.26
C LYS A 132 1.09 -19.24 8.32
N ARG A 133 -0.15 -19.60 8.68
CA ARG A 133 -1.23 -18.62 8.85
C ARG A 133 -0.97 -17.68 10.01
N ILE A 134 -0.47 -18.19 11.14
CA ILE A 134 -0.06 -17.36 12.29
C ILE A 134 1.09 -16.45 11.89
N GLU A 135 2.11 -16.95 11.19
CA GLU A 135 3.23 -16.15 10.68
C GLU A 135 2.75 -15.01 9.78
N SER A 136 1.84 -15.28 8.83
CA SER A 136 1.23 -14.21 8.01
C SER A 136 0.45 -13.19 8.84
N ILE A 137 -0.36 -13.64 9.80
CA ILE A 137 -1.12 -12.73 10.69
C ILE A 137 -0.17 -11.87 11.54
N VAL A 138 0.94 -12.43 12.01
CA VAL A 138 1.96 -11.69 12.77
C VAL A 138 2.61 -10.63 11.88
N LEU A 139 2.98 -10.96 10.65
CA LEU A 139 3.53 -10.00 9.69
C LEU A 139 2.54 -8.88 9.34
N GLU A 140 1.26 -9.21 9.15
CA GLU A 140 0.19 -8.22 8.95
C GLU A 140 0.06 -7.30 10.18
N ASN A 141 0.08 -7.86 11.39
CA ASN A 141 0.02 -7.09 12.64
C ASN A 141 1.21 -6.14 12.80
N ASP A 142 2.42 -6.60 12.48
CA ASP A 142 3.62 -5.76 12.51
C ASP A 142 3.52 -4.61 11.49
N SER A 143 2.99 -4.89 10.30
CA SER A 143 2.75 -3.84 9.30
C SER A 143 1.71 -2.81 9.76
N HIS A 144 0.63 -3.24 10.42
CA HIS A 144 -0.38 -2.36 11.01
C HIS A 144 0.18 -1.55 12.19
N LYS A 145 1.08 -2.14 12.98
CA LYS A 145 1.76 -1.43 14.07
C LYS A 145 2.66 -0.32 13.52
N ASP A 146 3.33 -0.56 12.39
CA ASP A 146 4.15 0.44 11.71
C ASP A 146 3.32 1.57 11.12
N THR A 147 2.14 1.28 10.53
CA THR A 147 1.23 2.32 10.06
C THR A 147 0.68 3.15 11.22
N ILE A 148 0.25 2.52 12.32
CA ILE A 148 -0.20 3.22 13.53
C ILE A 148 0.92 4.12 14.09
N ASN A 149 2.17 3.67 14.07
CA ASN A 149 3.29 4.48 14.53
C ASN A 149 3.57 5.68 13.62
N LYS A 150 3.38 5.55 12.30
CA LYS A 150 3.47 6.68 11.37
C LYS A 150 2.36 7.68 11.63
N GLU A 151 1.11 7.22 11.70
CA GLU A 151 -0.05 8.06 12.01
C GLU A 151 0.10 8.77 13.36
N LYS A 152 0.60 8.08 14.40
CA LYS A 152 0.91 8.72 15.70
C LYS A 152 1.93 9.84 15.59
N LYS A 153 2.97 9.67 14.75
CA LYS A 153 3.97 10.73 14.51
C LYS A 153 3.35 11.93 13.79
N GLU A 154 2.49 11.68 12.80
CA GLU A 154 1.78 12.74 12.09
C GLU A 154 0.81 13.49 13.02
N VAL A 155 0.03 12.78 13.83
CA VAL A 155 -0.85 13.39 14.84
C VAL A 155 -0.04 14.21 15.84
N ALA A 156 1.12 13.73 16.30
CA ALA A 156 2.00 14.50 17.18
C ALA A 156 2.53 15.78 16.51
N GLN A 157 2.91 15.72 15.22
CA GLN A 157 3.34 16.88 14.46
C GLN A 157 2.21 17.89 14.26
N LEU A 158 1.00 17.43 13.89
CA LEU A 158 -0.18 18.28 13.75
C LEU A 158 -0.57 18.91 15.10
N THR A 159 -0.51 18.16 16.18
CA THR A 159 -0.78 18.66 17.55
C THR A 159 0.23 19.73 17.94
N ALA A 160 1.52 19.52 17.65
CA ALA A 160 2.55 20.54 17.87
C ALA A 160 2.28 21.80 17.04
N LYS A 161 1.89 21.65 15.76
CA LYS A 161 1.55 22.78 14.90
C LYS A 161 0.32 23.54 15.40
N ILE A 162 -0.73 22.85 15.84
CA ILE A 162 -1.92 23.47 16.46
C ILE A 162 -1.52 24.23 17.73
N THR A 163 -0.63 23.66 18.55
CA THR A 163 -0.16 24.31 19.78
C THR A 163 0.60 25.61 19.46
N CYS A 164 1.52 25.59 18.49
CA CYS A 164 2.22 26.80 18.03
C CYS A 164 1.24 27.86 17.49
N LEU A 165 0.25 27.46 16.68
CA LEU A 165 -0.76 28.38 16.15
C LEU A 165 -1.66 28.96 17.26
N LEU A 166 -1.97 28.19 18.31
CA LEU A 166 -2.67 28.70 19.49
C LEU A 166 -1.81 29.71 20.25
N GLU A 167 -0.53 29.44 20.44
CA GLU A 167 0.39 30.40 21.07
C GLU A 167 0.50 31.69 20.24
N GLU A 168 0.64 31.60 18.92
CA GLU A 168 0.62 32.77 18.03
C GLU A 168 -0.70 33.53 18.11
N LYS A 169 -1.83 32.83 18.09
CA LYS A 169 -3.16 33.44 18.27
C LYS A 169 -3.25 34.20 19.60
N THR A 170 -2.79 33.61 20.71
CA THR A 170 -2.79 34.31 22.02
C THR A 170 -1.89 35.55 22.01
N LYS A 171 -0.73 35.49 21.34
CA LYS A 171 0.13 36.68 21.16
C LYS A 171 -0.61 37.75 20.37
N PHE A 172 -1.26 37.41 19.26
CA PHE A 172 -2.05 38.36 18.49
C PHE A 172 -3.21 38.96 19.30
N GLU A 173 -3.96 38.14 20.04
CA GLU A 173 -5.02 38.60 20.96
C GLU A 173 -4.47 39.61 21.98
N THR A 174 -3.33 39.33 22.61
CA THR A 174 -2.70 40.29 23.55
C THR A 174 -2.25 41.59 22.86
N THR A 175 -1.76 41.52 21.62
CA THR A 175 -1.40 42.75 20.87
C THR A 175 -2.63 43.55 20.45
N CYS A 176 -3.73 42.89 20.06
CA CYS A 176 -5.01 43.52 19.78
C CYS A 176 -5.55 44.22 21.03
N GLU A 177 -5.54 43.57 22.20
CA GLU A 177 -5.94 44.17 23.46
C GLU A 177 -5.08 45.40 23.84
N GLN A 178 -3.77 45.35 23.58
CA GLN A 178 -2.87 46.49 23.80
C GLN A 178 -3.17 47.66 22.85
N LEU A 179 -3.43 47.37 21.57
CA LEU A 179 -3.83 48.37 20.59
C LEU A 179 -5.18 49.00 20.94
N GLU A 180 -6.16 48.20 21.37
CA GLU A 180 -7.45 48.71 21.85
C GLU A 180 -7.31 49.64 23.06
N LYS A 181 -6.43 49.29 24.02
CA LYS A 181 -6.10 50.18 25.15
C LYS A 181 -5.50 51.49 24.66
N LYS A 182 -4.53 51.43 23.74
CA LYS A 182 -3.89 52.61 23.17
C LYS A 182 -4.88 53.50 22.41
N ILE A 183 -5.81 52.91 21.66
CA ILE A 183 -6.91 53.63 20.99
C ILE A 183 -7.83 54.30 22.02
N LYS A 184 -8.18 53.62 23.11
CA LYS A 184 -8.98 54.22 24.19
C LYS A 184 -8.28 55.40 24.84
N ASP A 185 -6.97 55.31 25.06
CA ASP A 185 -6.21 56.39 25.68
C ASP A 185 -6.01 57.58 24.73
N LEU A 186 -5.68 57.35 23.45
CA LEU A 186 -5.66 58.41 22.42
C LEU A 186 -7.03 59.08 22.28
N ASN A 187 -8.13 58.33 22.35
CA ASN A 187 -9.48 58.92 22.32
C ASN A 187 -9.77 59.81 23.54
N LYS A 188 -9.24 59.45 24.73
CA LYS A 188 -9.34 60.33 25.91
C LYS A 188 -8.50 61.58 25.72
N GLU A 189 -7.31 61.46 25.15
CA GLU A 189 -6.42 62.59 24.83
C GLU A 189 -7.06 63.54 23.82
N ILE A 190 -7.63 63.02 22.73
CA ILE A 190 -8.38 63.81 21.74
C ILE A 190 -9.55 64.55 22.39
N LYS A 191 -10.29 63.91 23.30
CA LYS A 191 -11.40 64.57 24.04
C LYS A 191 -10.89 65.68 24.97
N ALA A 192 -9.79 65.44 25.68
CA ALA A 192 -9.16 66.44 26.54
C ALA A 192 -8.65 67.64 25.71
N GLU A 193 -8.00 67.38 24.57
CA GLU A 193 -7.50 68.42 23.67
C GLU A 193 -8.64 69.21 23.02
N SER A 194 -9.74 68.55 22.65
CA SER A 194 -10.98 69.21 22.21
C SER A 194 -11.53 70.17 23.27
N MET A 195 -11.57 69.77 24.54
CA MET A 195 -12.03 70.64 25.64
C MET A 195 -11.10 71.85 25.84
N VAL A 196 -9.78 71.65 25.81
CA VAL A 196 -8.81 72.74 25.91
C VAL A 196 -8.93 73.71 24.73
N ARG A 197 -9.10 73.19 23.51
CA ARG A 197 -9.29 74.02 22.30
C ARG A 197 -10.58 74.83 22.37
N HIS A 198 -11.66 74.25 22.88
CA HIS A 198 -12.93 74.96 23.09
C HIS A 198 -12.79 76.07 24.13
N GLN A 199 -12.10 75.80 25.24
CA GLN A 199 -11.84 76.80 26.28
C GLN A 199 -10.99 77.98 25.76
N LYS A 200 -9.90 77.69 25.03
CA LYS A 200 -9.08 78.74 24.39
C LYS A 200 -9.84 79.54 23.34
N ALA A 201 -10.73 78.91 22.56
CA ALA A 201 -11.56 79.62 21.59
C ALA A 201 -12.48 80.63 22.29
N LYS A 202 -13.08 80.25 23.43
CA LYS A 202 -13.93 81.14 24.23
C LYS A 202 -13.14 82.32 24.80
N GLU A 203 -11.94 82.07 25.32
CA GLU A 203 -11.05 83.13 25.80
C GLU A 203 -10.63 84.09 24.68
N CYS A 204 -10.35 83.59 23.47
CA CYS A 204 -10.08 84.44 22.29
C CYS A 204 -11.30 85.29 21.89
N GLU A 205 -12.51 84.74 21.96
CA GLU A 205 -13.76 85.47 21.68
C GLU A 205 -13.96 86.60 22.70
N ASP A 206 -13.74 86.33 23.99
CA ASP A 206 -13.84 87.31 25.07
C ASP A 206 -12.79 88.43 24.92
N LEU A 207 -11.55 88.07 24.55
CA LEU A 207 -10.48 89.05 24.30
C LEU A 207 -10.78 89.95 23.08
N LYS A 208 -11.35 89.36 22.02
CA LYS A 208 -11.76 90.08 20.81
C LYS A 208 -12.87 91.09 21.13
N ASN A 209 -13.86 90.70 21.94
CA ASN A 209 -14.92 91.58 22.38
C ASN A 209 -14.37 92.74 23.22
N SER A 210 -13.42 92.48 24.13
CA SER A 210 -12.75 93.53 24.91
C SER A 210 -11.98 94.51 24.03
N LEU A 211 -11.20 94.01 23.07
CA LEU A 211 -10.44 94.85 22.14
C LEU A 211 -11.37 95.74 21.28
N GLU A 212 -12.52 95.22 20.86
CA GLU A 212 -13.49 95.99 20.08
C GLU A 212 -14.09 97.16 20.90
N THR A 213 -14.31 96.97 22.20
CA THR A 213 -14.74 98.05 23.08
C THR A 213 -13.67 99.13 23.24
N GLU A 214 -12.40 98.74 23.36
CA GLU A 214 -11.28 99.68 23.50
C GLU A 214 -11.06 100.50 22.21
N ILE A 215 -11.18 99.87 21.04
CA ILE A 215 -11.15 100.57 19.74
C ILE A 215 -12.24 101.65 19.64
N ARG A 216 -13.45 101.40 20.16
CA ARG A 216 -14.54 102.40 20.16
C ARG A 216 -14.20 103.61 21.03
N THR A 217 -13.56 103.40 22.19
CA THR A 217 -13.13 104.51 23.06
C THR A 217 -12.05 105.37 22.40
N HIS A 218 -11.05 104.75 21.76
CA HIS A 218 -10.00 105.47 21.05
C HIS A 218 -10.53 106.31 19.88
N LYS A 219 -11.49 105.80 19.11
CA LYS A 219 -12.14 106.57 18.04
C LYS A 219 -12.77 107.86 18.56
N SER A 220 -13.43 107.83 19.71
CA SER A 220 -14.05 109.03 20.31
C SER A 220 -13.03 110.03 20.86
N THR A 221 -11.88 109.58 21.35
CA THR A 221 -10.82 110.50 21.81
C THR A 221 -10.11 111.20 20.65
N ARG A 222 -9.99 110.53 19.49
CA ARG A 222 -9.35 111.08 18.30
C ARG A 222 -10.14 112.24 17.70
N THR A 223 -11.47 112.15 17.67
CA THR A 223 -12.34 113.24 17.16
C THR A 223 -12.24 114.51 18.01
N LEU A 224 -12.08 114.37 19.33
CA LEU A 224 -11.91 115.51 20.25
C LEU A 224 -10.57 116.25 20.05
N LEU A 225 -9.54 115.52 19.61
CA LEU A 225 -8.20 116.06 19.39
C LEU A 225 -8.09 116.82 18.06
N ASP A 226 -8.86 116.42 17.05
CA ASP A 226 -8.93 117.11 15.76
C ASP A 226 -9.70 118.45 15.87
N ASP A 227 -10.73 118.55 16.72
CA ASP A 227 -11.43 119.81 17.03
C ASP A 227 -10.53 120.85 17.72
N MET A 228 -9.60 120.40 18.56
CA MET A 228 -8.63 121.27 19.25
C MET A 228 -7.54 121.81 18.32
N LYS A 229 -7.21 121.10 17.23
CA LYS A 229 -6.21 121.54 16.25
C LYS A 229 -6.73 122.66 15.34
N HIS A 230 -8.04 122.73 15.09
CA HIS A 230 -8.64 123.75 14.21
C HIS A 230 -8.60 125.17 14.82
N ASN A 231 -8.49 125.30 16.15
CA ASN A 231 -8.53 126.58 16.87
C ASN A 231 -7.18 127.31 17.03
N ARG A 232 -6.07 126.80 16.48
CA ARG A 232 -4.71 127.28 16.83
C ARG A 232 -3.94 128.02 15.72
N THR A 233 -4.55 128.33 14.58
CA THR A 233 -3.85 128.90 13.40
C THR A 233 -4.30 130.30 12.97
N SER A 234 -4.57 131.22 13.91
CA SER A 234 -4.86 132.64 13.60
C SER A 234 -4.04 133.61 14.48
N ASN A 235 -2.90 134.10 13.96
CA ASN A 235 -2.44 135.49 13.97
C ASN A 235 -0.91 135.66 13.76
N ASN A 236 -0.60 136.23 12.59
CA ASN A 236 0.32 137.32 12.19
C ASN A 236 1.56 137.76 13.01
N VAL A 237 2.54 138.28 12.23
CA VAL A 237 3.68 139.18 12.57
C VAL A 237 4.99 138.52 13.02
N LEU A 238 5.63 137.76 12.12
CA LEU A 238 7.08 137.44 12.17
C LEU A 238 7.69 137.41 10.75
N SER A 239 7.01 137.93 9.72
CA SER A 239 7.26 137.68 8.29
C SER A 239 8.50 138.37 7.68
N LEU A 240 9.35 139.03 8.46
CA LEU A 240 10.54 139.76 7.94
C LEU A 240 11.87 139.31 8.58
N GLU A 241 11.86 138.74 9.77
CA GLU A 241 12.95 137.86 10.25
C GLU A 241 12.77 136.43 9.70
N VAL A 242 11.51 136.02 9.51
CA VAL A 242 11.17 134.83 8.74
C VAL A 242 11.75 134.91 7.33
N ALA A 243 11.88 136.05 6.65
CA ALA A 243 12.46 136.12 5.29
C ALA A 243 13.96 135.73 5.18
N ASN A 244 14.77 136.04 6.20
CA ASN A 244 16.20 135.68 6.21
C ASN A 244 16.42 134.27 6.77
N TYR A 245 15.65 133.88 7.79
CA TYR A 245 15.56 132.48 8.16
C TYR A 245 14.94 131.64 7.04
N GLU A 246 14.06 132.17 6.21
CA GLU A 246 13.42 131.52 5.05
C GLU A 246 14.46 131.21 3.99
N LYS A 247 15.41 132.10 3.69
CA LYS A 247 16.50 131.77 2.77
C LYS A 247 17.46 130.71 3.32
N SER A 248 17.78 130.76 4.61
CA SER A 248 18.60 129.70 5.24
C SER A 248 17.83 128.38 5.37
N ILE A 249 16.53 128.45 5.63
CA ILE A 249 15.62 127.31 5.66
C ILE A 249 15.42 126.81 4.24
N GLU A 250 15.41 127.65 3.22
CA GLU A 250 15.23 127.26 1.81
C GLU A 250 16.49 126.56 1.30
N THR A 251 17.69 127.01 1.67
CA THR A 251 18.93 126.27 1.36
C THR A 251 19.09 124.98 2.17
N ILE A 252 18.64 124.95 3.43
CA ILE A 252 18.56 123.71 4.21
C ILE A 252 17.46 122.80 3.65
N LYS A 253 16.37 123.37 3.13
CA LYS A 253 15.24 122.66 2.52
C LYS A 253 15.64 122.08 1.18
N THR A 254 16.40 122.78 0.34
CA THR A 254 16.93 122.19 -0.89
C THR A 254 17.88 121.03 -0.58
N LYS A 255 18.74 121.16 0.45
CA LYS A 255 19.59 120.04 0.91
C LYS A 255 18.78 118.91 1.54
N LEU A 256 17.72 119.23 2.30
CA LEU A 256 16.80 118.24 2.86
C LEU A 256 16.02 117.56 1.75
N ASP A 257 15.62 118.28 0.70
CA ASP A 257 14.92 117.77 -0.46
C ASP A 257 15.85 116.84 -1.25
N GLU A 258 17.12 117.21 -1.45
CA GLU A 258 18.17 116.35 -2.02
C GLU A 258 18.39 115.08 -1.19
N GLU A 259 18.60 115.18 0.13
CA GLU A 259 18.75 114.03 1.04
C GLU A 259 17.47 113.19 1.13
N THR A 260 16.28 113.79 1.05
CA THR A 260 15.03 113.04 0.99
C THR A 260 14.88 112.31 -0.33
N ASN A 261 15.32 112.89 -1.44
CA ASN A 261 15.34 112.23 -2.74
C ASN A 261 16.36 111.08 -2.77
N GLU A 262 17.55 111.25 -2.19
CA GLU A 262 18.51 110.16 -2.02
C GLU A 262 17.96 109.05 -1.12
N ARG A 263 17.29 109.41 -0.02
CA ARG A 263 16.61 108.44 0.85
C ARG A 263 15.50 107.72 0.12
N ILE A 264 14.67 108.41 -0.67
CA ILE A 264 13.60 107.79 -1.48
C ILE A 264 14.21 106.83 -2.51
N ASN A 265 15.32 107.19 -3.15
CA ASN A 265 16.02 106.31 -4.08
C ASN A 265 16.60 105.08 -3.37
N LEU A 266 17.23 105.25 -2.20
CA LEU A 266 17.71 104.13 -1.39
C LEU A 266 16.55 103.25 -0.92
N GLU A 267 15.44 103.83 -0.46
CA GLU A 267 14.23 103.12 -0.04
C GLU A 267 13.61 102.35 -1.21
N ALA A 268 13.61 102.92 -2.43
CA ALA A 268 13.20 102.22 -3.65
C ALA A 268 14.13 101.03 -3.98
N THR A 269 15.46 101.19 -3.85
CA THR A 269 16.39 100.06 -4.06
C THR A 269 16.25 98.98 -2.99
N VAL A 270 15.99 99.36 -1.73
CA VAL A 270 15.72 98.41 -0.65
C VAL A 270 14.42 97.66 -0.90
N ASN A 271 13.36 98.34 -1.34
CA ASN A 271 12.09 97.70 -1.70
C ASN A 271 12.26 96.73 -2.88
N GLN A 272 13.03 97.11 -3.90
CA GLN A 272 13.35 96.21 -5.01
C GLN A 272 14.13 94.98 -4.53
N HIS A 273 15.10 95.15 -3.62
CA HIS A 273 15.82 94.03 -3.03
C HIS A 273 14.90 93.14 -2.17
N LEU A 274 14.00 93.72 -1.39
CA LEU A 274 13.00 92.97 -0.62
C LEU A 274 12.08 92.15 -1.54
N GLU A 275 11.63 92.72 -2.65
CA GLU A 275 10.82 92.00 -3.64
C GLU A 275 11.62 90.85 -4.28
N THR A 276 12.90 91.06 -4.62
CA THR A 276 13.75 89.96 -5.12
C THR A 276 13.97 88.87 -4.07
N ILE A 277 14.12 89.24 -2.79
CA ILE A 277 14.25 88.28 -1.68
C ILE A 277 12.94 87.51 -1.51
N GLU A 278 11.79 88.15 -1.64
CA GLU A 278 10.49 87.51 -1.57
C GLU A 278 10.32 86.48 -2.70
N VAL A 279 10.64 86.85 -3.94
CA VAL A 279 10.59 85.94 -5.10
C VAL A 279 11.57 84.76 -4.95
N LEU A 280 12.77 85.00 -4.43
CA LEU A 280 13.73 83.91 -4.16
C LEU A 280 13.25 83.02 -3.02
N THR A 281 12.61 83.60 -1.99
CA THR A 281 12.06 82.83 -0.86
C THR A 281 10.91 81.95 -1.31
N THR A 282 9.97 82.48 -2.10
CA THR A 282 8.89 81.66 -2.69
C THR A 282 9.46 80.55 -3.55
N ARG A 283 10.47 80.84 -4.38
CA ARG A 283 11.13 79.81 -5.19
C ARG A 283 11.81 78.71 -4.36
N ILE A 284 12.47 79.07 -3.26
CA ILE A 284 13.05 78.10 -2.33
C ILE A 284 11.95 77.22 -1.71
N THR A 285 10.83 77.81 -1.29
CA THR A 285 9.72 77.03 -0.73
C THR A 285 9.08 76.07 -1.75
N GLU A 286 8.93 76.49 -3.02
CA GLU A 286 8.46 75.62 -4.10
C GLU A 286 9.41 74.44 -4.34
N LEU A 287 10.72 74.71 -4.36
CA LEU A 287 11.74 73.67 -4.53
C LEU A 287 11.75 72.71 -3.34
N GLN A 288 11.61 73.21 -2.10
CA GLN A 288 11.48 72.38 -0.90
C GLN A 288 10.23 71.49 -0.98
N ASN A 289 9.08 72.05 -1.33
CA ASN A 289 7.84 71.29 -1.51
C ASN A 289 7.97 70.23 -2.62
N SER A 290 8.65 70.56 -3.72
CA SER A 290 8.94 69.58 -4.79
C SER A 290 9.88 68.46 -4.32
N CYS A 291 10.87 68.76 -3.48
CA CYS A 291 11.75 67.74 -2.90
C CYS A 291 10.98 66.83 -1.93
N ILE A 292 10.09 67.39 -1.12
CA ILE A 292 9.24 66.62 -0.18
C ILE A 292 8.30 65.69 -0.95
N THR A 293 7.63 66.17 -2.00
CA THR A 293 6.73 65.32 -2.81
C THR A 293 7.49 64.20 -3.53
N LYS A 294 8.69 64.48 -4.06
CA LYS A 294 9.57 63.45 -4.64
C LYS A 294 10.02 62.44 -3.59
N THR A 295 10.39 62.88 -2.39
CA THR A 295 10.78 61.99 -1.28
C THR A 295 9.62 61.08 -0.88
N ASN A 296 8.42 61.64 -0.71
CA ASN A 296 7.22 60.86 -0.40
C ASN A 296 6.90 59.84 -1.52
N HIS A 297 7.05 60.24 -2.79
CA HIS A 297 6.87 59.33 -3.92
C HIS A 297 7.88 58.18 -3.90
N ILE A 298 9.16 58.46 -3.63
CA ILE A 298 10.21 57.44 -3.47
C ILE A 298 9.84 56.47 -2.34
N THR A 299 9.47 56.98 -1.15
CA THR A 299 9.07 56.10 -0.04
C THR A 299 7.84 55.24 -0.36
N SER A 300 6.89 55.77 -1.14
CA SER A 300 5.72 54.99 -1.59
C SER A 300 6.11 53.91 -2.60
N LEU A 301 7.06 54.19 -3.51
CA LEU A 301 7.60 53.21 -4.43
C LEU A 301 8.43 52.14 -3.71
N GLU A 302 9.21 52.52 -2.71
CA GLU A 302 9.97 51.58 -1.85
C GLU A 302 9.03 50.62 -1.11
N LEU A 303 7.95 51.14 -0.50
CA LEU A 303 6.94 50.30 0.15
C LEU A 303 6.27 49.35 -0.85
N LYS A 304 5.93 49.81 -2.05
CA LYS A 304 5.37 48.94 -3.11
C LYS A 304 6.35 47.87 -3.57
N ASN A 305 7.63 48.20 -3.71
CA ASN A 305 8.67 47.22 -4.04
C ASN A 305 8.80 46.18 -2.92
N GLN A 306 8.75 46.60 -1.65
CA GLN A 306 8.82 45.69 -0.52
C GLN A 306 7.61 44.76 -0.45
N THR A 307 6.40 45.24 -0.74
CA THR A 307 5.22 44.38 -0.83
C THR A 307 5.33 43.39 -2.00
N LEU A 308 5.81 43.84 -3.16
CA LEU A 308 6.02 42.96 -4.32
C LEU A 308 7.11 41.91 -4.04
N GLU A 309 8.18 42.25 -3.32
CA GLU A 309 9.20 41.29 -2.89
C GLU A 309 8.63 40.25 -1.91
N SER A 310 7.76 40.66 -0.99
CA SER A 310 7.05 39.75 -0.08
C SER A 310 6.14 38.79 -0.83
N ASP A 311 5.30 39.31 -1.73
CA ASP A 311 4.37 38.52 -2.55
C ASP A 311 5.14 37.54 -3.47
N LEU A 312 6.27 37.99 -4.02
CA LEU A 312 7.14 37.15 -4.85
C LEU A 312 7.82 36.04 -4.03
N SER A 313 8.16 36.29 -2.76
CA SER A 313 8.65 35.27 -1.85
C SER A 313 7.57 34.26 -1.48
N GLU A 314 6.33 34.72 -1.23
CA GLU A 314 5.19 33.86 -0.94
C GLU A 314 4.81 32.97 -2.13
N ALA A 315 4.75 33.55 -3.33
CA ALA A 315 4.50 32.81 -4.58
C ALA A 315 5.59 31.74 -4.82
N LYS A 316 6.87 32.06 -4.56
CA LYS A 316 7.96 31.07 -4.65
C LYS A 316 7.78 29.91 -3.66
N LEU A 317 7.31 30.19 -2.45
CA LEU A 317 7.07 29.16 -1.43
C LEU A 317 5.90 28.25 -1.84
N GLU A 318 4.81 28.79 -2.37
CA GLU A 318 3.68 28.00 -2.84
C GLU A 318 4.04 27.18 -4.10
N ILE A 319 4.85 27.72 -5.01
CA ILE A 319 5.42 26.95 -6.13
C ILE A 319 6.27 25.78 -5.62
N ALA A 320 7.13 26.00 -4.62
CA ALA A 320 7.96 24.93 -4.05
C ALA A 320 7.10 23.83 -3.38
N LYS A 321 6.01 24.22 -2.71
CA LYS A 321 5.07 23.29 -2.08
C LYS A 321 4.29 22.48 -3.11
N THR A 322 3.70 23.13 -4.11
CA THR A 322 2.99 22.45 -5.21
C THR A 322 3.90 21.53 -6.02
N LEU A 323 5.17 21.90 -6.20
CA LEU A 323 6.18 21.03 -6.82
C LEU A 323 6.46 19.78 -5.98
N LYS A 324 6.57 19.93 -4.66
CA LYS A 324 6.73 18.79 -3.73
C LYS A 324 5.52 17.85 -3.77
N ASP A 325 4.31 18.41 -3.78
CA ASP A 325 3.07 17.64 -3.85
C ASP A 325 2.96 16.89 -5.20
N LYS A 326 3.33 17.55 -6.30
CA LYS A 326 3.43 16.93 -7.63
C LYS A 326 4.42 15.76 -7.65
N GLU A 327 5.58 15.91 -6.98
CA GLU A 327 6.54 14.82 -6.85
C GLU A 327 6.00 13.65 -6.02
N SER A 328 5.26 13.89 -4.92
CA SER A 328 4.61 12.80 -4.18
C SER A 328 3.57 12.09 -5.02
N PHE A 329 2.70 12.82 -5.73
CA PHE A 329 1.71 12.21 -6.61
C PHE A 329 2.35 11.39 -7.75
N ALA A 330 3.48 11.85 -8.29
CA ALA A 330 4.24 11.09 -9.28
C ALA A 330 4.83 9.79 -8.71
N ARG A 331 5.32 9.80 -7.46
CA ARG A 331 5.78 8.58 -6.76
C ARG A 331 4.63 7.62 -6.52
N ASP A 332 3.49 8.11 -6.06
CA ASP A 332 2.31 7.28 -5.78
C ASP A 332 1.73 6.67 -7.05
N SER A 333 1.67 7.43 -8.15
CA SER A 333 1.27 6.92 -9.45
C SER A 333 2.21 5.80 -9.95
N LYS A 334 3.52 5.96 -9.77
CA LYS A 334 4.50 4.91 -10.12
C LYS A 334 4.32 3.66 -9.25
N ASN A 335 4.09 3.82 -7.95
CA ASN A 335 3.85 2.69 -7.04
C ASN A 335 2.56 1.96 -7.43
N LEU A 336 1.49 2.68 -7.74
CA LEU A 336 0.23 2.11 -8.18
C LEU A 336 0.39 1.34 -9.50
N GLU A 337 1.17 1.87 -10.45
CA GLU A 337 1.47 1.20 -11.73
C GLU A 337 2.25 -0.10 -11.49
N THR A 338 3.25 -0.11 -10.61
CA THR A 338 3.96 -1.35 -10.27
C THR A 338 3.07 -2.37 -9.55
N SER A 339 2.16 -1.92 -8.68
CA SER A 339 1.19 -2.79 -8.03
C SER A 339 0.19 -3.37 -9.04
N LYS A 340 -0.26 -2.58 -10.01
CA LYS A 340 -1.13 -3.01 -11.10
C LYS A 340 -0.44 -4.07 -11.95
N GLN A 341 0.81 -3.86 -12.39
CA GLN A 341 1.58 -4.83 -13.16
C GLN A 341 1.78 -6.15 -12.39
N ASN A 342 2.03 -6.08 -11.08
CA ASN A 342 2.13 -7.28 -10.23
C ASN A 342 0.80 -8.04 -10.13
N LEU A 343 -0.32 -7.33 -10.02
CA LEU A 343 -1.65 -7.94 -10.00
C LEU A 343 -2.02 -8.55 -11.35
N GLU A 344 -1.72 -7.86 -12.46
CA GLU A 344 -1.89 -8.39 -13.82
C GLU A 344 -1.09 -9.68 -14.03
N ALA A 345 0.19 -9.71 -13.62
CA ALA A 345 1.01 -10.92 -13.67
C ALA A 345 0.44 -12.05 -12.81
N LYS A 346 -0.13 -11.75 -11.64
CA LYS A 346 -0.78 -12.76 -10.78
C LYS A 346 -2.07 -13.31 -11.40
N VAL A 347 -2.86 -12.45 -12.05
CA VAL A 347 -4.07 -12.86 -12.78
C VAL A 347 -3.70 -13.74 -13.97
N GLU A 348 -2.63 -13.43 -14.69
CA GLU A 348 -2.12 -14.26 -15.81
C GLU A 348 -1.61 -15.63 -15.33
N LEU A 349 -0.94 -15.68 -14.18
CA LEU A 349 -0.55 -16.96 -13.57
C LEU A 349 -1.78 -17.79 -13.17
N LEU A 350 -2.75 -17.19 -12.49
CA LEU A 350 -3.98 -17.87 -12.09
C LEU A 350 -4.82 -18.33 -13.29
N SER A 351 -4.90 -17.53 -14.37
CA SER A 351 -5.60 -17.95 -15.59
C SER A 351 -4.89 -19.13 -16.25
N SER A 352 -3.56 -19.15 -16.26
CA SER A 352 -2.79 -20.31 -16.75
C SER A 352 -3.00 -21.57 -15.90
N GLU A 353 -3.15 -21.42 -14.58
CA GLU A 353 -3.43 -22.52 -13.66
C GLU A 353 -4.86 -23.05 -13.85
N ILE A 354 -5.84 -22.16 -14.04
CA ILE A 354 -7.22 -22.55 -14.35
C ILE A 354 -7.28 -23.35 -15.66
N ILE A 355 -6.61 -22.89 -16.73
CA ILE A 355 -6.58 -23.61 -18.02
C ILE A 355 -5.99 -25.02 -17.84
N LYS A 356 -4.89 -25.15 -17.08
CA LYS A 356 -4.30 -26.47 -16.79
C LYS A 356 -5.24 -27.38 -16.02
N LEU A 357 -5.92 -26.86 -15.00
CA LEU A 357 -6.89 -27.63 -14.21
C LEU A 357 -8.12 -28.03 -15.04
N GLU A 358 -8.58 -27.16 -15.94
CA GLU A 358 -9.65 -27.47 -16.89
C GLU A 358 -9.23 -28.56 -17.88
N GLU A 359 -8.01 -28.51 -18.40
CA GLU A 359 -7.45 -29.57 -19.26
C GLU A 359 -7.32 -30.90 -18.52
N ASP A 360 -6.80 -30.90 -17.29
CA ASP A 360 -6.69 -32.09 -16.43
C ASP A 360 -8.05 -32.67 -16.07
N SER A 361 -9.03 -31.81 -15.78
CA SER A 361 -10.43 -32.22 -15.54
C SER A 361 -11.02 -32.85 -16.80
N LYS A 362 -10.81 -32.23 -17.97
CA LYS A 362 -11.29 -32.74 -19.26
C LYS A 362 -10.65 -34.08 -19.62
N MET A 363 -9.36 -34.26 -19.33
CA MET A 363 -8.66 -35.54 -19.50
C MET A 363 -9.23 -36.61 -18.57
N ARG A 364 -9.46 -36.30 -17.29
CA ARG A 364 -10.10 -37.22 -16.33
C ARG A 364 -11.53 -37.60 -16.73
N ILE A 365 -12.33 -36.63 -17.19
CA ILE A 365 -13.69 -36.91 -17.68
C ILE A 365 -13.65 -37.86 -18.87
N LYS A 366 -12.73 -37.66 -19.85
CA LYS A 366 -12.57 -38.59 -20.97
C LYS A 366 -12.14 -39.99 -20.51
N ALA A 367 -11.23 -40.08 -19.54
CA ALA A 367 -10.80 -41.36 -18.98
C ALA A 367 -11.96 -42.10 -18.29
N PHE A 368 -12.76 -41.40 -17.48
CA PHE A 368 -13.94 -41.99 -16.84
C PHE A 368 -15.02 -42.36 -17.85
N GLN A 369 -15.24 -41.56 -18.91
CA GLN A 369 -16.15 -41.93 -19.99
C GLN A 369 -15.71 -43.21 -20.70
N SER A 370 -14.42 -43.34 -21.04
CA SER A 370 -13.88 -44.57 -21.63
C SER A 370 -14.07 -45.77 -20.71
N HIS A 371 -13.83 -45.61 -19.41
CA HIS A 371 -14.02 -46.70 -18.43
C HIS A 371 -15.50 -47.08 -18.27
N VAL A 372 -16.40 -46.11 -18.26
CA VAL A 372 -17.86 -46.35 -18.23
C VAL A 372 -18.31 -47.10 -19.48
N ASP A 373 -17.79 -46.74 -20.66
CA ASP A 373 -18.13 -47.43 -21.91
C ASP A 373 -17.59 -48.86 -21.94
N GLU A 374 -16.42 -49.11 -21.34
CA GLU A 374 -15.87 -50.45 -21.17
C GLU A 374 -16.69 -51.30 -20.19
N LEU A 375 -17.07 -50.75 -19.03
CA LEU A 375 -17.97 -51.43 -18.08
C LEU A 375 -19.36 -51.69 -18.67
N LYS A 376 -19.90 -50.78 -19.48
CA LYS A 376 -21.15 -51.00 -20.22
C LYS A 376 -21.02 -52.16 -21.19
N ARG A 377 -19.89 -52.25 -21.90
CA ARG A 377 -19.61 -53.36 -22.81
C ARG A 377 -19.50 -54.68 -22.05
N GLU A 378 -18.79 -54.71 -20.94
CA GLU A 378 -18.68 -55.90 -20.08
C GLU A 378 -20.05 -56.31 -19.53
N THR A 379 -20.85 -55.36 -19.06
CA THR A 379 -22.22 -55.61 -18.59
C THR A 379 -23.11 -56.16 -19.70
N PHE A 380 -22.94 -55.67 -20.94
CA PHE A 380 -23.64 -56.19 -22.10
C PHE A 380 -23.21 -57.63 -22.43
N GLU A 381 -21.91 -57.91 -22.42
CA GLU A 381 -21.37 -59.26 -22.62
C GLU A 381 -21.88 -60.23 -21.52
N LEU A 382 -21.84 -59.83 -20.24
CA LEU A 382 -22.34 -60.62 -19.12
C LEU A 382 -23.84 -60.89 -19.24
N ASN A 383 -24.64 -59.87 -19.57
CA ASN A 383 -26.08 -60.04 -19.79
C ASN A 383 -26.38 -61.01 -20.94
N LEU A 384 -25.59 -60.96 -22.02
CA LEU A 384 -25.73 -61.91 -23.13
C LEU A 384 -25.40 -63.34 -22.69
N THR A 385 -24.36 -63.53 -21.88
CA THR A 385 -24.02 -64.86 -21.33
C THR A 385 -25.09 -65.37 -20.36
N LEU A 386 -25.65 -64.49 -19.52
CA LEU A 386 -26.76 -64.82 -18.63
C LEU A 386 -28.01 -65.18 -19.44
N GLU A 387 -28.33 -64.44 -20.50
CA GLU A 387 -29.45 -64.77 -21.39
C GLU A 387 -29.26 -66.15 -22.04
N ASN A 388 -28.05 -66.47 -22.50
CA ASN A 388 -27.74 -67.79 -23.06
C ASN A 388 -27.85 -68.90 -22.00
N SER A 389 -27.30 -68.71 -20.81
CA SER A 389 -27.41 -69.68 -19.71
C SER A 389 -28.86 -69.86 -19.25
N THR A 390 -29.66 -68.78 -19.17
CA THR A 390 -31.09 -68.89 -18.85
C THR A 390 -31.85 -69.67 -19.92
N LYS A 391 -31.57 -69.46 -21.21
CA LYS A 391 -32.12 -70.29 -22.30
C LYS A 391 -31.72 -71.76 -22.15
N GLU A 392 -30.44 -72.05 -21.87
CA GLU A 392 -29.96 -73.42 -21.64
C GLU A 392 -30.64 -74.06 -20.42
N THR A 393 -30.76 -73.37 -19.29
CA THR A 393 -31.46 -73.88 -18.10
C THR A 393 -32.96 -74.07 -18.36
N SER A 394 -33.59 -73.21 -19.16
CA SER A 394 -34.99 -73.40 -19.57
C SER A 394 -35.17 -74.65 -20.41
N ILE A 395 -34.24 -74.92 -21.35
CA ILE A 395 -34.23 -76.15 -22.15
C ILE A 395 -34.01 -77.35 -21.22
N LEU A 396 -33.03 -77.30 -20.31
CA LEU A 396 -32.76 -78.36 -19.33
C LEU A 396 -33.95 -78.59 -18.39
N GLN A 397 -34.69 -77.54 -18.01
CA GLN A 397 -35.86 -77.64 -17.16
C GLN A 397 -37.04 -78.28 -17.91
N GLU A 398 -37.21 -77.98 -19.20
CA GLU A 398 -38.15 -78.69 -20.06
C GLU A 398 -37.77 -80.17 -20.21
N GLU A 399 -36.49 -80.45 -20.44
CA GLU A 399 -35.95 -81.82 -20.47
C GLU A 399 -36.15 -82.53 -19.12
N PHE A 400 -35.96 -81.83 -18.00
CA PHE A 400 -36.16 -82.37 -16.66
C PHE A 400 -37.64 -82.64 -16.35
N GLU A 401 -38.57 -81.76 -16.71
CA GLU A 401 -40.01 -82.03 -16.54
C GLU A 401 -40.43 -83.19 -17.44
N ASN A 402 -39.91 -83.28 -18.66
CA ASN A 402 -40.10 -84.44 -19.54
C ASN A 402 -39.52 -85.73 -18.93
N TYR A 403 -38.33 -85.64 -18.31
CA TYR A 403 -37.71 -86.75 -17.59
C TYR A 403 -38.50 -87.12 -16.34
N LYS A 404 -38.99 -86.16 -15.55
CA LYS A 404 -39.81 -86.36 -14.36
C LYS A 404 -41.14 -86.99 -14.70
N LEU A 405 -41.80 -86.60 -15.79
CA LEU A 405 -42.99 -87.29 -16.29
C LEU A 405 -42.67 -88.74 -16.68
N ARG A 406 -41.52 -88.96 -17.31
CA ARG A 406 -41.01 -90.30 -17.67
C ARG A 406 -40.65 -91.12 -16.43
N ALA A 407 -40.02 -90.50 -15.42
CA ALA A 407 -39.62 -91.09 -14.17
C ALA A 407 -40.81 -91.35 -13.26
N GLN A 408 -41.82 -90.46 -13.16
CA GLN A 408 -43.10 -90.70 -12.48
C GLN A 408 -43.85 -91.87 -13.11
N SER A 409 -43.81 -91.97 -14.45
CA SER A 409 -44.37 -93.11 -15.18
C SER A 409 -43.64 -94.43 -14.84
N VAL A 410 -42.34 -94.35 -14.52
CA VAL A 410 -41.51 -95.48 -14.10
C VAL A 410 -41.64 -95.75 -12.58
N LEU A 411 -41.82 -94.72 -11.75
CA LEU A 411 -41.95 -94.80 -10.29
C LEU A 411 -43.32 -95.30 -9.86
N LEU A 412 -44.37 -95.03 -10.65
CA LEU A 412 -45.67 -95.69 -10.52
C LEU A 412 -45.56 -97.22 -10.69
N LYS A 413 -44.49 -97.72 -11.31
CA LYS A 413 -44.17 -99.16 -11.41
C LYS A 413 -43.19 -99.67 -10.36
N ALA A 414 -42.56 -98.80 -9.58
CA ALA A 414 -41.54 -99.18 -8.60
C ALA A 414 -41.67 -98.32 -7.34
N LYS A 415 -42.59 -98.71 -6.44
CA LYS A 415 -42.65 -98.14 -5.09
C LYS A 415 -42.73 -99.24 -4.04
N THR A 416 -41.57 -99.64 -3.52
CA THR A 416 -41.39 -100.16 -2.16
C THR A 416 -40.27 -99.34 -1.51
N VAL A 417 -40.49 -98.95 -0.25
CA VAL A 417 -39.77 -97.95 0.55
C VAL A 417 -38.52 -98.57 1.21
N PRO A 418 -37.51 -97.79 1.63
CA PRO A 418 -37.23 -97.65 3.07
C PRO A 418 -36.72 -96.22 3.45
N THR A 419 -37.34 -95.46 4.36
CA THR A 419 -37.08 -95.43 5.83
C THR A 419 -35.61 -95.28 6.25
N ASN A 420 -34.87 -94.33 5.67
CA ASN A 420 -33.61 -93.79 6.22
C ASN A 420 -33.55 -92.24 6.27
N ASP A 421 -34.52 -91.54 5.66
CA ASP A 421 -34.47 -90.08 5.45
C ASP A 421 -34.71 -89.23 6.72
N LEU A 422 -35.29 -89.82 7.79
CA LEU A 422 -35.64 -89.09 9.02
C LEU A 422 -34.43 -88.71 9.88
N GLU A 423 -33.30 -89.39 9.72
CA GLU A 423 -32.07 -89.10 10.49
C GLU A 423 -31.22 -88.01 9.81
N GLU A 424 -31.30 -87.93 8.47
CA GLU A 424 -30.69 -86.87 7.64
C GLU A 424 -31.45 -85.54 7.80
N GLU A 425 -32.79 -85.55 7.85
CA GLU A 425 -33.60 -84.34 8.09
C GLU A 425 -33.35 -83.69 9.46
N VAL A 426 -33.03 -84.49 10.48
CA VAL A 426 -32.71 -83.97 11.83
C VAL A 426 -31.34 -83.29 11.83
N GLU A 427 -30.37 -83.81 11.08
CA GLU A 427 -29.05 -83.22 10.99
C GLU A 427 -29.06 -81.94 10.12
N ASP A 428 -29.87 -81.92 9.06
CA ASP A 428 -30.14 -80.72 8.26
C ASP A 428 -30.81 -79.61 9.08
N CYS A 429 -31.78 -79.96 9.95
CA CYS A 429 -32.38 -79.00 10.88
C CYS A 429 -31.36 -78.40 11.85
N LYS A 430 -30.41 -79.18 12.37
CA LYS A 430 -29.35 -78.66 13.25
C LYS A 430 -28.40 -77.73 12.49
N GLN A 431 -28.01 -78.07 11.26
CA GLN A 431 -27.19 -77.20 10.42
C GLN A 431 -27.92 -75.88 10.12
N GLN A 432 -29.22 -75.93 9.81
CA GLN A 432 -30.03 -74.72 9.61
C GLN A 432 -30.12 -73.86 10.87
N ILE A 433 -30.28 -74.46 12.05
CA ILE A 433 -30.26 -73.73 13.34
C ILE A 433 -28.89 -73.07 13.55
N SER A 434 -27.78 -73.75 13.25
CA SER A 434 -26.43 -73.19 13.35
C SER A 434 -26.26 -71.96 12.43
N ILE A 435 -26.69 -72.07 11.17
CA ILE A 435 -26.61 -70.97 10.19
C ILE A 435 -27.48 -69.78 10.60
N ILE A 436 -28.67 -70.03 11.13
CA ILE A 436 -29.56 -68.96 11.62
C ILE A 436 -28.94 -68.28 12.86
N THR A 437 -28.32 -69.05 13.74
CA THR A 437 -27.66 -68.52 14.94
C THR A 437 -26.48 -67.62 14.55
N GLU A 438 -25.65 -68.05 13.60
CA GLU A 438 -24.53 -67.27 13.06
C GLU A 438 -25.02 -65.98 12.35
N LYS A 439 -26.13 -66.06 11.60
CA LYS A 439 -26.75 -64.86 11.01
C LYS A 439 -27.27 -63.90 12.08
N CYS A 440 -27.87 -64.40 13.15
CA CYS A 440 -28.32 -63.58 14.27
C CYS A 440 -27.15 -62.87 14.99
N GLU A 441 -26.03 -63.58 15.21
CA GLU A 441 -24.82 -63.01 15.80
C GLU A 441 -24.24 -61.90 14.89
N ASN A 442 -24.14 -62.15 13.58
CA ASN A 442 -23.68 -61.16 12.60
C ASN A 442 -24.59 -59.91 12.53
N TYR A 443 -25.91 -60.09 12.58
CA TYR A 443 -26.83 -58.95 12.62
C TYR A 443 -26.71 -58.16 13.93
N LYS A 444 -26.43 -58.83 15.05
CA LYS A 444 -26.18 -58.18 16.33
C LYS A 444 -24.90 -57.35 16.30
N GLU A 445 -23.80 -57.90 15.79
CA GLU A 445 -22.54 -57.15 15.61
C GLU A 445 -22.72 -55.96 14.66
N LYS A 446 -23.45 -56.13 13.56
CA LYS A 446 -23.78 -55.05 12.63
C LYS A 446 -24.58 -53.95 13.32
N THR A 447 -25.54 -54.33 14.16
CA THR A 447 -26.37 -53.39 14.93
C THR A 447 -25.53 -52.63 15.97
N GLU A 448 -24.61 -53.30 16.67
CA GLU A 448 -23.69 -52.65 17.61
C GLU A 448 -22.71 -51.71 16.90
N SER A 449 -22.20 -52.09 15.72
CA SER A 449 -21.35 -51.22 14.90
C SER A 449 -22.10 -49.96 14.45
N LEU A 450 -23.33 -50.12 13.94
CA LEU A 450 -24.18 -49.00 13.55
C LEU A 450 -24.55 -48.11 14.76
N MET A 451 -24.77 -48.66 15.95
CA MET A 451 -25.00 -47.85 17.17
C MET A 451 -23.76 -47.03 17.55
N LYS A 452 -22.55 -47.60 17.42
CA LYS A 452 -21.30 -46.86 17.65
C LYS A 452 -21.13 -45.74 16.62
N GLU A 453 -21.45 -45.99 15.35
CA GLU A 453 -21.42 -44.97 14.30
C GLU A 453 -22.43 -43.85 14.57
N ILE A 454 -23.67 -44.18 14.93
CA ILE A 454 -24.71 -43.19 15.28
C ILE A 454 -24.28 -42.32 16.47
N THR A 455 -23.69 -42.91 17.51
CA THR A 455 -23.22 -42.14 18.68
C THR A 455 -22.04 -41.22 18.33
N LEU A 456 -21.14 -41.66 17.44
CA LEU A 456 -20.04 -40.83 16.95
C LEU A 456 -20.56 -39.68 16.09
N LEU A 457 -21.46 -39.95 15.15
CA LEU A 457 -22.14 -38.93 14.34
C LEU A 457 -22.93 -37.94 15.21
N GLN A 458 -23.61 -38.40 16.26
CA GLN A 458 -24.28 -37.50 17.22
C GLN A 458 -23.29 -36.59 17.94
N SER A 459 -22.12 -37.11 18.34
CA SER A 459 -21.08 -36.28 18.96
C SER A 459 -20.52 -35.24 17.99
N GLU A 460 -20.38 -35.59 16.71
CA GLU A 460 -19.94 -34.65 15.67
C GLU A 460 -20.98 -33.58 15.40
N VAL A 461 -22.26 -33.94 15.29
CA VAL A 461 -23.38 -33.00 15.14
C VAL A 461 -23.44 -32.02 16.30
N ASN A 462 -23.26 -32.50 17.54
CA ASN A 462 -23.22 -31.62 18.71
C ASN A 462 -22.01 -30.67 18.67
N ARG A 463 -20.85 -31.16 18.24
CA ARG A 463 -19.62 -30.35 18.10
C ARG A 463 -19.76 -29.29 17.00
N THR A 464 -20.34 -29.64 15.85
CA THR A 464 -20.59 -28.69 14.75
C THR A 464 -21.65 -27.67 15.13
N SER A 465 -22.72 -28.08 15.82
CA SER A 465 -23.75 -27.18 16.34
C SER A 465 -23.18 -26.15 17.34
N ALA A 466 -22.33 -26.58 18.28
CA ALA A 466 -21.68 -25.65 19.21
C ALA A 466 -20.75 -24.64 18.49
N ASN A 467 -20.05 -25.08 17.44
CA ASN A 467 -19.23 -24.21 16.62
C ASN A 467 -20.09 -23.21 15.80
N GLU A 468 -21.23 -23.66 15.29
CA GLU A 468 -22.19 -22.82 14.58
C GLU A 468 -22.75 -21.72 15.51
N GLU A 469 -23.18 -22.06 16.72
CA GLU A 469 -23.63 -21.08 17.71
C GLU A 469 -22.53 -20.05 18.04
N ALA A 470 -21.28 -20.50 18.23
CA ALA A 470 -20.15 -19.61 18.48
C ALA A 470 -19.88 -18.65 17.29
N LEU A 471 -19.98 -19.14 16.05
CA LEU A 471 -19.86 -18.34 14.84
C LEU A 471 -21.01 -17.34 14.70
N VAL A 472 -22.25 -17.74 15.01
CA VAL A 472 -23.42 -16.86 15.01
C VAL A 472 -23.26 -15.72 16.01
N ILE A 473 -22.79 -16.00 17.22
CA ILE A 473 -22.50 -14.97 18.24
C ILE A 473 -21.38 -14.03 17.75
N LYS A 474 -20.36 -14.55 17.06
CA LYS A 474 -19.28 -13.72 16.52
C LYS A 474 -19.79 -12.82 15.37
N LEU A 475 -20.62 -13.36 14.49
CA LEU A 475 -21.26 -12.61 13.39
C LEU A 475 -22.20 -11.53 13.92
N SER A 476 -22.95 -11.80 15.00
CA SER A 476 -23.82 -10.79 15.61
C SER A 476 -23.02 -9.63 16.21
N LYS A 477 -21.90 -9.91 16.89
CA LYS A 477 -20.97 -8.88 17.38
C LYS A 477 -20.36 -8.05 16.24
N LEU A 478 -19.86 -8.69 15.18
CA LEU A 478 -19.33 -7.99 14.01
C LEU A 478 -20.39 -7.13 13.30
N ARG A 479 -21.63 -7.62 13.21
CA ARG A 479 -22.75 -6.81 12.69
C ARG A 479 -23.02 -5.60 13.58
N GLN A 480 -23.02 -5.76 14.90
CA GLN A 480 -23.22 -4.65 15.84
C GLN A 480 -22.10 -3.59 15.71
N GLU A 481 -20.84 -4.02 15.59
CA GLU A 481 -19.69 -3.15 15.37
C GLU A 481 -19.79 -2.40 14.02
N SER A 482 -20.19 -3.09 12.95
CA SER A 482 -20.40 -2.48 11.64
C SER A 482 -21.52 -1.43 11.67
N VAL A 483 -22.63 -1.70 12.35
CA VAL A 483 -23.73 -0.73 12.51
C VAL A 483 -23.26 0.48 13.31
N ALA A 484 -22.57 0.26 14.44
CA ALA A 484 -22.03 1.36 15.24
C ALA A 484 -21.03 2.24 14.46
N LEU A 485 -20.25 1.64 13.55
CA LEU A 485 -19.33 2.37 12.69
C LEU A 485 -20.09 3.19 11.63
N ILE A 486 -21.12 2.62 11.00
CA ILE A 486 -21.99 3.34 10.05
C ILE A 486 -22.67 4.53 10.73
N ASP A 487 -23.17 4.38 11.95
CA ASP A 487 -23.81 5.48 12.69
C ASP A 487 -22.82 6.60 13.02
N LYS A 488 -21.56 6.25 13.34
CA LYS A 488 -20.49 7.25 13.51
C LYS A 488 -20.23 8.03 12.22
N TYR A 489 -20.16 7.36 11.07
CA TYR A 489 -19.97 8.03 9.78
C TYR A 489 -21.13 8.95 9.42
N LYS A 490 -22.37 8.50 9.62
CA LYS A 490 -23.56 9.35 9.41
C LYS A 490 -23.54 10.59 10.31
N ASN A 491 -23.14 10.45 11.58
CA ASN A 491 -23.02 11.59 12.48
C ASN A 491 -21.93 12.58 12.02
N GLN A 492 -20.78 12.09 11.56
CA GLN A 492 -19.73 12.94 11.00
C GLN A 492 -20.19 13.65 9.71
N GLU A 493 -20.95 12.96 8.85
CA GLU A 493 -21.53 13.54 7.65
C GLU A 493 -22.53 14.66 7.97
N ILE A 494 -23.41 14.46 8.96
CA ILE A 494 -24.34 15.48 9.45
C ILE A 494 -23.60 16.69 10.02
N GLU A 495 -22.54 16.49 10.81
CA GLU A 495 -21.73 17.59 11.35
C GLU A 495 -21.00 18.37 10.24
N MET A 496 -20.46 17.66 9.24
CA MET A 496 -19.86 18.27 8.06
C MET A 496 -20.88 19.11 7.27
N GLN A 497 -22.09 18.58 7.04
CA GLN A 497 -23.17 19.32 6.39
C GLN A 497 -23.59 20.56 7.18
N LYS A 498 -23.71 20.47 8.51
CA LYS A 498 -23.99 21.63 9.36
C LYS A 498 -22.90 22.70 9.25
N LEU A 499 -21.63 22.29 9.27
CA LEU A 499 -20.50 23.20 9.12
C LEU A 499 -20.52 23.88 7.73
N GLN A 500 -20.82 23.12 6.68
CA GLN A 500 -20.96 23.64 5.32
C GLN A 500 -22.08 24.68 5.22
N ILE A 501 -23.27 24.40 5.78
CA ILE A 501 -24.38 25.36 5.84
C ILE A 501 -23.98 26.63 6.60
N ASN A 502 -23.24 26.50 7.70
CA ASN A 502 -22.77 27.65 8.47
C ASN A 502 -21.75 28.48 7.68
N HIS A 503 -20.83 27.85 6.95
CA HIS A 503 -19.89 28.53 6.08
C HIS A 503 -20.60 29.23 4.91
N GLU A 504 -21.59 28.58 4.31
CA GLU A 504 -22.40 29.16 3.23
C GLU A 504 -23.16 30.41 3.72
N LYS A 505 -23.81 30.33 4.89
CA LYS A 505 -24.42 31.49 5.54
C LYS A 505 -23.41 32.60 5.86
N ALA A 506 -22.20 32.25 6.29
CA ALA A 506 -21.16 33.25 6.57
C ALA A 506 -20.69 33.96 5.31
N ILE A 507 -20.52 33.22 4.20
CA ILE A 507 -20.19 33.77 2.88
C ILE A 507 -21.31 34.69 2.39
N ASP A 508 -22.57 34.27 2.50
CA ASP A 508 -23.71 35.07 2.07
C ASP A 508 -23.85 36.34 2.91
N ASN A 509 -23.65 36.26 4.23
CA ASN A 509 -23.61 37.44 5.09
C ASN A 509 -22.48 38.41 4.69
N LEU A 510 -21.32 37.89 4.31
CA LEU A 510 -20.19 38.71 3.85
C LEU A 510 -20.49 39.36 2.48
N LYS A 511 -21.11 38.61 1.57
CA LYS A 511 -21.58 39.14 0.28
C LYS A 511 -22.59 40.26 0.45
N ILE A 512 -23.59 40.08 1.31
CA ILE A 512 -24.60 41.11 1.61
C ILE A 512 -23.92 42.37 2.15
N LYS A 513 -22.98 42.23 3.10
CA LYS A 513 -22.22 43.38 3.62
C LYS A 513 -21.42 44.08 2.52
N HIS A 514 -20.72 43.34 1.66
CA HIS A 514 -20.00 43.94 0.55
C HIS A 514 -20.93 44.61 -0.47
N GLU A 515 -22.11 44.04 -0.76
CA GLU A 515 -23.12 44.67 -1.62
C GLU A 515 -23.66 45.97 -1.00
N GLU A 516 -23.91 45.99 0.31
CA GLU A 516 -24.31 47.19 1.06
C GLU A 516 -23.20 48.27 1.04
N GLU A 517 -21.95 47.89 1.26
CA GLU A 517 -20.79 48.79 1.17
C GLU A 517 -20.62 49.35 -0.24
N MET A 518 -20.71 48.50 -1.27
CA MET A 518 -20.68 48.91 -2.68
C MET A 518 -21.86 49.82 -3.04
N HIS A 519 -23.03 49.59 -2.46
CA HIS A 519 -24.20 50.45 -2.65
C HIS A 519 -23.99 51.82 -1.99
N ASN A 520 -23.45 51.86 -0.77
CA ASN A 520 -23.12 53.11 -0.08
C ASN A 520 -22.07 53.91 -0.85
N ILE A 521 -20.98 53.29 -1.30
CA ILE A 521 -19.94 53.95 -2.11
C ILE A 521 -20.54 54.49 -3.42
N LYS A 522 -21.38 53.70 -4.11
CA LYS A 522 -22.07 54.17 -5.33
C LYS A 522 -22.97 55.36 -5.04
N LYS A 523 -23.70 55.36 -3.92
CA LYS A 523 -24.57 56.46 -3.52
C LYS A 523 -23.76 57.72 -3.19
N GLU A 524 -22.66 57.60 -2.45
CA GLU A 524 -21.74 58.70 -2.18
C GLU A 524 -21.15 59.28 -3.47
N HIS A 525 -20.73 58.42 -4.40
CA HIS A 525 -20.24 58.85 -5.72
C HIS A 525 -21.34 59.55 -6.53
N GLU A 526 -22.59 59.07 -6.47
CA GLU A 526 -23.73 59.70 -7.16
C GLU A 526 -24.07 61.07 -6.55
N GLU A 527 -24.00 61.20 -5.22
CA GLU A 527 -24.15 62.47 -4.51
C GLU A 527 -22.99 63.44 -4.82
N GLU A 528 -21.76 62.93 -4.93
CA GLU A 528 -20.59 63.71 -5.30
C GLU A 528 -20.66 64.19 -6.77
N ILE A 529 -21.10 63.33 -7.69
CA ILE A 529 -21.39 63.70 -9.08
C ILE A 529 -22.49 64.78 -9.15
N LYS A 530 -23.56 64.65 -8.36
CA LYS A 530 -24.61 65.69 -8.27
C LYS A 530 -24.05 67.01 -7.74
N ASN A 531 -23.17 66.97 -6.75
CA ASN A 531 -22.49 68.16 -6.22
C ASN A 531 -21.51 68.79 -7.22
N ILE A 532 -20.75 67.99 -7.97
CA ILE A 532 -19.87 68.48 -9.03
C ILE A 532 -20.70 69.09 -10.18
N ASN A 533 -21.81 68.48 -10.57
CA ASN A 533 -22.72 69.03 -11.56
C ASN A 533 -23.37 70.33 -11.07
N LEU A 534 -23.78 70.43 -9.79
CA LEU A 534 -24.28 71.68 -9.20
C LEU A 534 -23.21 72.78 -9.18
N LYS A 535 -21.95 72.42 -8.90
CA LYS A 535 -20.81 73.35 -9.00
C LYS A 535 -20.49 73.74 -10.44
N ALA A 536 -20.63 72.81 -11.40
CA ALA A 536 -20.45 73.08 -12.83
C ALA A 536 -21.57 73.98 -13.36
N VAL A 537 -22.82 73.77 -12.95
CA VAL A 537 -23.97 74.63 -13.27
C VAL A 537 -23.84 76.00 -12.60
N SER A 538 -23.35 76.06 -11.35
CA SER A 538 -23.08 77.33 -10.68
C SER A 538 -21.93 78.11 -11.36
N ASN A 539 -20.92 77.39 -11.87
CA ASN A 539 -19.83 77.97 -12.66
C ASN A 539 -20.28 78.35 -14.10
N SER A 540 -21.29 77.67 -14.67
CA SER A 540 -21.85 77.99 -15.98
C SER A 540 -22.86 79.15 -15.93
N VAL A 541 -23.45 79.46 -14.78
CA VAL A 541 -24.35 80.63 -14.63
C VAL A 541 -23.58 81.96 -14.61
N ILE A 542 -22.25 81.94 -14.44
CA ILE A 542 -21.42 83.15 -14.47
C ILE A 542 -20.92 83.49 -15.88
N ASN A 543 -20.96 82.54 -16.82
CA ASN A 543 -20.54 82.77 -18.20
C ASN A 543 -21.66 82.42 -19.17
N THR A 544 -22.03 83.40 -19.98
CA THR A 544 -22.80 83.32 -21.23
C THR A 544 -24.33 83.31 -21.12
N GLU A 545 -24.87 84.53 -21.07
CA GLU A 545 -25.95 84.93 -21.96
C GLU A 545 -25.63 84.48 -23.39
N SER A 546 -26.50 83.68 -24.02
CA SER A 546 -27.07 83.93 -25.36
C SER A 546 -27.70 82.66 -25.99
N THR A 547 -29.01 82.79 -26.27
CA THR A 547 -29.74 82.31 -27.48
C THR A 547 -29.81 80.80 -27.75
N THR A 548 -30.92 80.11 -27.43
CA THR A 548 -32.19 79.92 -28.18
C THR A 548 -32.16 78.91 -29.33
N ASP A 549 -33.03 77.89 -29.21
CA ASP A 549 -33.82 77.18 -30.24
C ASP A 549 -33.06 76.36 -31.32
N GLU A 550 -33.48 75.19 -31.81
CA GLU A 550 -34.78 74.50 -31.82
C GLU A 550 -34.59 73.00 -32.21
N THR A 551 -35.38 72.13 -31.57
CA THR A 551 -36.09 70.90 -32.02
C THR A 551 -36.00 70.48 -33.52
N ILE A 552 -35.62 69.25 -33.94
CA ILE A 552 -36.41 68.00 -34.13
C ILE A 552 -35.54 66.90 -34.83
N PRO A 553 -35.75 65.58 -34.57
CA PRO A 553 -35.02 64.40 -35.14
C PRO A 553 -35.81 63.71 -36.29
N PRO A 554 -35.57 62.45 -36.72
CA PRO A 554 -34.35 61.60 -36.88
C PRO A 554 -34.19 61.07 -38.34
N ILE A 555 -33.09 60.35 -38.67
CA ILE A 555 -33.01 59.07 -39.45
C ILE A 555 -31.61 58.79 -40.08
N ILE A 556 -30.92 57.76 -39.55
CA ILE A 556 -30.33 56.57 -40.23
C ILE A 556 -28.90 56.62 -40.90
N ILE A 557 -28.02 55.71 -40.38
CA ILE A 557 -26.78 55.01 -40.87
C ILE A 557 -25.40 55.73 -40.91
N PRO A 558 -24.26 54.97 -40.86
CA PRO A 558 -23.28 55.06 -39.78
C PRO A 558 -21.87 55.48 -40.24
N GLU A 559 -21.06 55.91 -39.29
CA GLU A 559 -19.77 56.56 -39.50
C GLU A 559 -18.57 55.59 -39.44
N PRO A 560 -17.62 55.66 -40.39
CA PRO A 560 -16.24 55.16 -40.27
C PRO A 560 -15.26 56.26 -39.74
N PRO A 561 -14.05 55.89 -39.29
CA PRO A 561 -13.12 56.70 -38.44
C PRO A 561 -12.07 57.50 -39.26
N PRO A 562 -11.42 58.59 -38.77
CA PRO A 562 -10.13 58.59 -37.97
C PRO A 562 -9.96 59.88 -37.06
N PRO A 563 -8.82 60.26 -36.39
CA PRO A 563 -7.42 59.82 -36.50
C PRO A 563 -6.61 59.57 -35.20
N LEU A 564 -5.41 59.03 -35.45
CA LEU A 564 -4.36 58.51 -34.57
C LEU A 564 -3.59 59.56 -33.74
N ILE A 565 -3.29 59.17 -32.48
CA ILE A 565 -2.07 59.39 -31.67
C ILE A 565 -2.24 58.38 -30.51
N GLY A 566 -1.47 57.31 -30.34
CA GLY A 566 -0.01 57.20 -30.23
C GLY A 566 0.35 56.86 -28.76
N ARG A 567 0.15 55.61 -28.33
CA ARG A 567 0.67 55.06 -27.06
C ARG A 567 1.09 53.59 -27.22
N GLU A 568 2.22 53.30 -26.59
CA GLU A 568 3.12 52.15 -26.76
C GLU A 568 2.53 50.77 -26.48
N GLU A 569 3.08 49.82 -27.22
CA GLU A 569 2.97 48.37 -27.06
C GLU A 569 3.78 47.91 -25.84
N CYS A 570 3.13 47.26 -24.87
CA CYS A 570 3.74 46.32 -23.93
C CYS A 570 2.63 45.59 -23.15
N GLU A 571 2.19 44.43 -23.64
CA GLU A 571 1.87 43.22 -22.85
C GLU A 571 1.07 42.24 -23.71
N GLY A 572 1.75 41.18 -24.15
CA GLY A 572 1.13 40.05 -24.80
C GLY A 572 2.02 38.84 -24.60
N SER A 573 1.65 37.94 -23.70
CA SER A 573 2.16 36.57 -23.70
C SER A 573 1.22 35.64 -22.94
N GLU A 574 0.29 35.05 -23.67
CA GLU A 574 -0.32 33.76 -23.33
C GLU A 574 0.20 32.70 -24.34
N ASN A 575 0.85 31.68 -23.78
CA ASN A 575 1.13 30.25 -24.15
C ASN A 575 0.89 29.73 -25.59
N THR A 576 1.56 28.69 -26.13
CA THR A 576 1.96 27.34 -25.65
C THR A 576 2.98 26.65 -26.59
N GLU A 577 3.87 25.79 -26.05
CA GLU A 577 4.31 24.43 -26.49
C GLU A 577 4.30 24.07 -28.01
N SER A 578 5.37 23.60 -28.69
CA SER A 578 5.99 22.26 -28.55
C SER A 578 7.08 21.98 -29.62
N LEU A 579 8.03 21.08 -29.27
CA LEU A 579 8.70 20.03 -30.07
C LEU A 579 9.85 20.32 -31.08
N HIS A 580 11.06 19.80 -30.72
CA HIS A 580 12.04 19.03 -31.54
C HIS A 580 12.70 19.75 -32.76
N GLN A 581 13.94 19.53 -33.20
CA GLN A 581 15.03 18.57 -33.00
C GLN A 581 16.27 19.13 -33.73
N THR A 582 17.48 18.89 -33.20
CA THR A 582 18.75 18.61 -33.92
C THR A 582 19.10 19.32 -35.24
N THR A 583 20.26 19.98 -35.32
CA THR A 583 21.49 19.47 -36.00
C THR A 583 22.54 20.57 -36.28
N LYS A 584 23.78 20.25 -35.87
CA LYS A 584 25.10 20.45 -36.50
C LYS A 584 25.34 21.55 -37.55
N ASN A 585 26.46 22.25 -37.30
CA ASN A 585 27.51 22.70 -38.23
C ASN A 585 27.10 23.53 -39.47
N THR A 586 27.77 24.66 -39.71
CA THR A 586 28.77 24.82 -40.79
C THR A 586 29.36 26.23 -40.76
N GLU A 587 30.68 26.28 -40.91
CA GLU A 587 31.54 27.44 -41.08
C GLU A 587 31.23 28.25 -42.37
N ARG A 588 31.59 29.55 -42.37
CA ARG A 588 32.43 30.24 -43.37
C ARG A 588 31.97 31.67 -43.68
N ASN A 589 32.95 32.57 -43.51
CA ASN A 589 33.35 33.64 -44.42
C ASN A 589 32.24 34.44 -45.14
N GLN A 590 32.24 35.76 -44.96
CA GLN A 590 32.90 36.64 -45.95
C GLN A 590 33.04 38.07 -45.43
N ARG A 591 34.26 38.58 -45.60
CA ARG A 591 34.65 40.00 -45.51
C ARG A 591 33.98 40.78 -46.65
N ARG A 592 33.60 42.04 -46.41
CA ARG A 592 33.92 43.16 -47.33
C ARG A 592 33.89 44.51 -46.61
N ILE A 593 34.98 45.21 -46.85
CA ILE A 593 35.38 46.56 -46.43
C ILE A 593 34.71 47.57 -47.38
N ILE A 594 34.34 48.76 -46.89
CA ILE A 594 34.57 50.09 -47.50
C ILE A 594 34.26 51.15 -46.41
N ALA A 595 35.29 51.92 -46.03
CA ALA A 595 35.24 53.22 -45.35
C ALA A 595 35.34 54.32 -46.44
N PRO A 596 35.43 55.65 -46.18
CA PRO A 596 35.43 56.39 -44.89
C PRO A 596 34.59 57.70 -44.92
N GLU A 597 34.33 58.30 -43.75
CA GLU A 597 34.59 59.74 -43.46
C GLU A 597 34.60 59.93 -41.91
N LEU A 598 35.53 60.75 -41.43
CA LEU A 598 36.00 61.00 -40.05
C LEU A 598 35.33 62.27 -39.43
N PRO A 599 35.64 62.76 -38.21
CA PRO A 599 36.32 62.18 -37.02
C PRO A 599 35.66 62.54 -35.65
N MET A 600 35.77 61.66 -34.64
CA MET A 600 36.27 62.09 -33.31
C MET A 600 36.81 60.90 -32.50
N ARG A 601 37.91 61.16 -31.82
CA ARG A 601 38.75 60.23 -31.07
C ARG A 601 38.03 59.63 -29.86
N ASN A 602 38.19 58.32 -29.65
CA ASN A 602 38.64 57.69 -28.40
C ASN A 602 38.73 56.18 -28.64
N ALA A 603 39.94 55.72 -28.98
CA ALA A 603 40.27 54.30 -29.07
C ALA A 603 40.54 53.75 -27.68
N ILE A 604 39.84 52.67 -27.32
CA ILE A 604 40.04 51.90 -26.10
C ILE A 604 41.32 51.07 -26.26
N THR A 605 42.27 51.24 -25.33
CA THR A 605 43.48 50.43 -25.21
C THR A 605 43.15 49.01 -24.73
N PRO A 606 43.72 47.94 -25.31
CA PRO A 606 43.46 46.56 -24.88
C PRO A 606 44.02 46.29 -23.48
N LEU A 607 43.27 45.51 -22.70
CA LEU A 607 43.50 45.21 -21.28
C LEU A 607 44.87 44.59 -20.98
N ASP A 608 45.45 43.86 -21.96
CA ASP A 608 46.75 43.20 -21.81
C ASP A 608 47.92 44.19 -21.65
N GLN A 609 47.78 45.43 -22.12
CA GLN A 609 48.82 46.46 -22.04
C GLN A 609 48.75 47.32 -20.76
N LEU A 610 47.69 47.16 -19.95
CA LEU A 610 47.55 47.80 -18.64
C LEU A 610 48.07 46.92 -17.49
N LEU A 611 48.26 45.62 -17.74
CA LEU A 611 48.69 44.64 -16.74
C LEU A 611 50.21 44.44 -16.67
N GLU A 612 50.99 45.03 -17.59
CA GLU A 612 52.46 44.94 -17.61
C GLU A 612 53.19 46.07 -16.84
N PHE A 613 52.46 47.01 -16.21
CA PHE A 613 53.09 47.98 -15.33
C PHE A 613 53.37 47.37 -13.95
N PRO A 614 54.62 47.38 -13.44
CA PRO A 614 54.90 46.97 -12.08
C PRO A 614 54.34 48.03 -11.14
N PHE A 615 53.22 47.73 -10.49
CA PHE A 615 52.70 48.55 -9.40
C PHE A 615 53.61 48.38 -8.19
N ASP A 616 54.45 49.38 -7.93
CA ASP A 616 55.22 49.50 -6.70
C ASP A 616 54.25 49.95 -5.57
N GLU A 617 54.16 49.15 -4.52
CA GLU A 617 53.09 49.15 -3.51
C GLU A 617 53.08 50.36 -2.54
N HIS A 618 53.89 51.40 -2.74
CA HIS A 618 54.16 52.36 -1.65
C HIS A 618 54.00 53.87 -1.91
N GLU A 619 53.47 54.35 -3.03
CA GLU A 619 53.42 55.82 -3.27
C GLU A 619 52.06 56.46 -3.63
N VAL A 620 50.93 55.75 -3.55
CA VAL A 620 49.61 56.31 -3.96
C VAL A 620 48.64 56.56 -2.79
N VAL A 621 49.11 56.55 -1.54
CA VAL A 621 48.22 56.78 -0.37
C VAL A 621 48.06 58.27 -0.01
N SER A 622 48.82 59.21 -0.59
CA SER A 622 48.92 60.56 0.01
C SER A 622 48.24 61.71 -0.74
N ARG A 623 47.43 61.49 -1.79
CA ARG A 623 46.74 62.62 -2.45
C ARG A 623 45.47 62.26 -3.23
N ALA A 624 44.43 61.86 -2.49
CA ALA A 624 43.05 62.00 -2.97
C ALA A 624 42.22 62.62 -1.84
N PRO A 625 41.46 63.70 -2.09
CA PRO A 625 40.68 64.36 -1.04
C PRO A 625 39.63 63.40 -0.51
N GLU A 626 39.67 63.12 0.79
CA GLU A 626 38.81 62.15 1.51
C GLU A 626 37.30 62.51 1.53
N ASN A 627 36.87 63.55 0.82
CA ASN A 627 35.51 64.10 0.89
C ASN A 627 34.69 63.98 -0.41
N ASN A 628 35.11 63.17 -1.39
CA ASN A 628 34.25 62.88 -2.55
C ASN A 628 33.26 61.76 -2.21
N SER A 629 31.97 62.14 -2.10
CA SER A 629 30.81 61.24 -1.94
C SER A 629 30.90 59.97 -2.82
N GLU A 630 31.31 60.15 -4.07
CA GLU A 630 31.43 59.05 -5.04
C GLU A 630 32.48 58.00 -4.62
N VAL A 631 33.64 58.42 -4.08
CA VAL A 631 34.68 57.48 -3.63
C VAL A 631 34.21 56.65 -2.44
N THR A 632 33.40 57.24 -1.55
CA THR A 632 32.78 56.52 -0.43
C THR A 632 31.74 55.52 -0.92
N ILE A 633 30.93 55.88 -1.93
CA ILE A 633 29.97 54.98 -2.57
C ILE A 633 30.68 53.81 -3.24
N TYR A 634 31.75 54.06 -4.00
CA TYR A 634 32.53 52.99 -4.62
C TYR A 634 33.22 52.09 -3.59
N LYS A 635 33.77 52.66 -2.51
CA LYS A 635 34.34 51.87 -1.39
C LYS A 635 33.28 50.99 -0.72
N ASN A 636 32.08 51.50 -0.49
CA ASN A 636 30.98 50.73 0.10
C ASN A 636 30.47 49.64 -0.86
N ARG A 637 30.39 49.94 -2.16
CA ARG A 637 30.01 48.96 -3.19
C ARG A 637 31.05 47.84 -3.32
N VAL A 638 32.35 48.17 -3.28
CA VAL A 638 33.41 47.16 -3.29
C VAL A 638 33.32 46.29 -2.04
N LYS A 639 33.15 46.89 -0.84
CA LYS A 639 32.95 46.12 0.40
C LYS A 639 31.76 45.15 0.31
N TYR A 640 30.61 45.63 -0.16
CA TYR A 640 29.42 44.79 -0.34
C TYR A 640 29.65 43.66 -1.34
N LEU A 641 30.29 43.95 -2.48
CA LEU A 641 30.62 42.91 -3.48
C LEU A 641 31.66 41.91 -2.95
N THR A 642 32.61 42.35 -2.13
CA THR A 642 33.58 41.46 -1.47
C THR A 642 32.89 40.56 -0.45
N GLU A 643 31.95 41.09 0.34
CA GLU A 643 31.18 40.30 1.30
C GLU A 643 30.27 39.29 0.60
N LEU A 644 29.60 39.70 -0.49
CA LEU A 644 28.78 38.82 -1.32
C LEU A 644 29.62 37.73 -1.99
N LEU A 645 30.84 38.06 -2.43
CA LEU A 645 31.77 37.07 -2.99
C LEU A 645 32.24 36.09 -1.92
N ALA A 646 32.53 36.55 -0.70
CA ALA A 646 32.86 35.69 0.43
C ALA A 646 31.69 34.79 0.87
N ASP A 647 30.45 35.30 0.80
CA ASP A 647 29.23 34.50 0.99
C ASP A 647 29.12 33.41 -0.09
N ALA A 648 29.29 33.77 -1.37
CA ALA A 648 29.25 32.83 -2.48
C ALA A 648 30.36 31.78 -2.39
N GLU A 649 31.59 32.15 -2.01
CA GLU A 649 32.70 31.24 -1.76
C GLU A 649 32.39 30.26 -0.62
N ARG A 650 31.80 30.76 0.48
CA ARG A 650 31.36 29.90 1.60
C ARG A 650 30.29 28.90 1.16
N ASP A 651 29.35 29.31 0.33
CA ASP A 651 28.30 28.42 -0.15
C ASP A 651 28.83 27.39 -1.17
N ILE A 652 29.75 27.79 -2.05
CA ILE A 652 30.48 26.86 -2.93
C ILE A 652 31.25 25.82 -2.10
N ALA A 653 31.91 26.23 -1.01
CA ALA A 653 32.62 25.31 -0.13
C ALA A 653 31.67 24.28 0.51
N LYS A 654 30.51 24.72 1.03
CA LYS A 654 29.48 23.81 1.57
C LYS A 654 28.95 22.84 0.52
N LEU A 655 28.60 23.34 -0.68
CA LEU A 655 28.11 22.51 -1.79
C LEU A 655 29.16 21.49 -2.25
N THR A 656 30.44 21.85 -2.19
CA THR A 656 31.55 20.95 -2.52
C THR A 656 31.69 19.85 -1.47
N GLN A 657 31.61 20.18 -0.17
CA GLN A 657 31.62 19.20 0.91
C GLN A 657 30.43 18.24 0.84
N LEU A 658 29.23 18.77 0.59
CA LEU A 658 28.02 17.95 0.39
C LEU A 658 28.16 17.02 -0.81
N ASN A 659 28.72 17.49 -1.92
CA ASN A 659 29.01 16.66 -3.09
C ASN A 659 30.02 15.54 -2.77
N GLN A 660 31.03 15.80 -1.94
CA GLN A 660 31.97 14.76 -1.51
C GLN A 660 31.30 13.71 -0.63
N LEU A 661 30.48 14.13 0.34
CA LEU A 661 29.69 13.22 1.17
C LEU A 661 28.73 12.38 0.33
N LEU A 662 28.01 12.99 -0.61
CA LEU A 662 27.09 12.28 -1.48
C LEU A 662 27.81 11.27 -2.38
N LYS A 663 28.99 11.62 -2.91
CA LYS A 663 29.83 10.68 -3.67
C LYS A 663 30.29 9.51 -2.81
N GLU A 664 30.64 9.74 -1.54
CA GLU A 664 31.04 8.67 -0.63
C GLU A 664 29.86 7.79 -0.21
N ASP A 665 28.67 8.37 0.00
CA ASP A 665 27.44 7.63 0.24
C ASP A 665 27.04 6.78 -0.97
N ILE A 666 27.16 7.30 -2.20
CA ILE A 666 26.95 6.51 -3.42
C ILE A 666 27.95 5.35 -3.50
N ARG A 667 29.23 5.58 -3.16
CA ARG A 667 30.24 4.50 -3.13
C ARG A 667 29.92 3.47 -2.04
N ARG A 668 29.51 3.91 -0.85
CA ARG A 668 29.11 3.03 0.26
C ARG A 668 27.89 2.19 -0.12
N GLN A 669 26.89 2.80 -0.75
CA GLN A 669 25.70 2.12 -1.22
C GLN A 669 26.02 1.10 -2.33
N LYS A 670 26.90 1.45 -3.27
CA LYS A 670 27.39 0.51 -4.29
C LYS A 670 28.08 -0.71 -3.66
N ARG A 671 28.99 -0.50 -2.70
CA ARG A 671 29.62 -1.60 -1.95
C ARG A 671 28.61 -2.42 -1.16
N TYR A 672 27.55 -1.80 -0.65
CA TYR A 672 26.49 -2.52 0.06
C TYR A 672 25.71 -3.44 -0.89
N VAL A 673 25.30 -2.93 -2.05
CA VAL A 673 24.62 -3.71 -3.10
C VAL A 673 25.51 -4.83 -3.66
N GLU A 674 26.81 -4.56 -3.83
CA GLU A 674 27.78 -5.59 -4.24
C GLU A 674 27.91 -6.69 -3.18
N ARG A 675 28.01 -6.32 -1.89
CA ARG A 675 28.01 -7.31 -0.79
C ARG A 675 26.71 -8.09 -0.68
N GLU A 676 25.57 -7.47 -0.97
CA GLU A 676 24.28 -8.15 -0.98
C GLU A 676 24.20 -9.17 -2.13
N LYS A 677 24.68 -8.81 -3.33
CA LYS A 677 24.83 -9.77 -4.44
C LYS A 677 25.79 -10.91 -4.09
N GLU A 678 26.92 -10.61 -3.47
CA GLU A 678 27.87 -11.61 -2.99
C GLU A 678 27.27 -12.50 -1.90
N ALA A 679 26.42 -11.97 -1.01
CA ALA A 679 25.73 -12.73 0.02
C ALA A 679 24.68 -13.69 -0.57
N VAL A 680 23.90 -13.25 -1.57
CA VAL A 680 22.97 -14.13 -2.31
C VAL A 680 23.74 -15.22 -3.07
N ASN A 681 24.86 -14.86 -3.69
CA ASN A 681 25.75 -15.83 -4.32
C ASN A 681 26.35 -16.82 -3.29
N PHE A 682 26.62 -16.39 -2.06
CA PHE A 682 27.10 -17.25 -0.98
C PHE A 682 26.01 -18.23 -0.49
N GLU A 683 24.75 -17.81 -0.46
CA GLU A 683 23.62 -18.69 -0.17
C GLU A 683 23.42 -19.73 -1.28
N TYR A 684 23.52 -19.31 -2.55
CA TYR A 684 23.52 -20.24 -3.68
C TYR A 684 24.68 -21.23 -3.60
N LEU A 685 25.89 -20.74 -3.31
CA LEU A 685 27.08 -21.58 -3.09
C LEU A 685 26.86 -22.58 -1.96
N LYS A 686 26.31 -22.15 -0.81
CA LYS A 686 25.97 -23.03 0.31
C LYS A 686 25.05 -24.17 -0.14
N ASN A 687 24.03 -23.86 -0.93
CA ASN A 687 23.11 -24.86 -1.46
C ASN A 687 23.78 -25.83 -2.46
N VAL A 688 24.66 -25.30 -3.32
CA VAL A 688 25.44 -26.11 -4.27
C VAL A 688 26.43 -27.02 -3.54
N VAL A 689 27.15 -26.51 -2.54
CA VAL A 689 28.09 -27.28 -1.70
C VAL A 689 27.34 -28.33 -0.88
N LEU A 690 26.20 -27.98 -0.28
CA LEU A 690 25.38 -28.93 0.46
C LEU A 690 24.90 -30.07 -0.45
N LYS A 691 24.39 -29.76 -1.65
CA LYS A 691 24.03 -30.78 -2.65
C LYS A 691 25.23 -31.61 -3.08
N PHE A 692 26.39 -31.00 -3.29
CA PHE A 692 27.61 -31.72 -3.66
C PHE A 692 28.01 -32.74 -2.58
N VAL A 693 27.87 -32.39 -1.30
CA VAL A 693 28.20 -33.31 -0.18
C VAL A 693 27.13 -34.37 0.02
N THR A 694 25.84 -34.06 -0.09
CA THR A 694 24.75 -35.00 0.23
C THR A 694 24.35 -35.95 -0.90
N LEU A 695 24.66 -35.64 -2.16
CA LEU A 695 24.26 -36.49 -3.30
C LEU A 695 25.18 -37.70 -3.46
N GLU A 696 24.64 -38.92 -3.51
CA GLU A 696 25.41 -40.15 -3.69
C GLU A 696 25.73 -40.45 -5.17
N ASN A 697 25.04 -39.77 -6.10
CA ASN A 697 25.17 -39.99 -7.54
C ASN A 697 26.42 -39.29 -8.12
N ARG A 698 27.32 -40.07 -8.73
CA ARG A 698 28.56 -39.60 -9.37
C ARG A 698 28.32 -38.55 -10.47
N ASP A 699 27.29 -38.76 -11.29
CA ASP A 699 27.01 -37.92 -12.46
C ASP A 699 26.39 -36.56 -12.08
N GLU A 700 25.72 -36.48 -10.94
CA GLU A 700 25.20 -35.21 -10.45
C GLU A 700 26.32 -34.41 -9.76
N ARG A 701 27.22 -35.07 -9.03
CA ARG A 701 28.41 -34.42 -8.45
C ARG A 701 29.34 -33.85 -9.52
N SER A 702 29.58 -34.55 -10.63
CA SER A 702 30.42 -34.06 -11.73
C SER A 702 29.85 -32.81 -12.40
N ARG A 703 28.52 -32.73 -12.56
CA ARG A 703 27.81 -31.56 -13.12
C ARG A 703 27.89 -30.33 -12.22
N LEU A 704 28.07 -30.51 -10.91
CA LEU A 704 28.20 -29.41 -9.95
C LEU A 704 29.64 -28.85 -9.89
N VAL A 705 30.66 -29.55 -10.39
CA VAL A 705 32.06 -29.09 -10.35
C VAL A 705 32.27 -27.80 -11.18
N PRO A 706 31.80 -27.67 -12.43
CA PRO A 706 31.90 -26.42 -13.19
C PRO A 706 31.14 -25.24 -12.53
N VAL A 707 30.07 -25.55 -11.81
CA VAL A 707 29.28 -24.55 -11.07
C VAL A 707 30.04 -24.05 -9.85
N LEU A 708 30.72 -24.95 -9.12
CA LEU A 708 31.63 -24.56 -8.03
C LEU A 708 32.84 -23.78 -8.54
N ASP A 709 33.42 -24.19 -9.68
CA ASP A 709 34.54 -23.51 -10.33
C ASP A 709 34.20 -22.06 -10.71
N THR A 710 33.01 -21.85 -11.29
CA THR A 710 32.53 -20.51 -11.68
C THR A 710 32.20 -19.60 -10.50
N ILE A 711 31.68 -20.13 -9.40
CA ILE A 711 31.30 -19.33 -8.22
C ILE A 711 32.51 -19.03 -7.32
N LEU A 712 33.37 -20.02 -7.08
CA LEU A 712 34.53 -19.91 -6.19
C LEU A 712 35.80 -19.44 -6.92
N LYS A 713 35.80 -19.39 -8.26
CA LYS A 713 36.98 -19.10 -9.09
C LYS A 713 38.15 -20.00 -8.69
N LEU A 714 37.90 -21.30 -8.67
CA LEU A 714 38.89 -22.29 -8.24
C LEU A 714 40.09 -22.27 -9.18
N SER A 715 41.26 -22.55 -8.62
CA SER A 715 42.46 -22.75 -9.42
C SER A 715 42.36 -24.07 -10.21
N PRO A 716 43.06 -24.21 -11.35
CA PRO A 716 43.05 -25.43 -12.14
C PRO A 716 43.44 -26.70 -11.33
N GLU A 717 44.31 -26.54 -10.33
CA GLU A 717 44.71 -27.61 -9.41
C GLU A 717 43.60 -28.04 -8.45
N GLU A 718 42.81 -27.09 -7.94
CA GLU A 718 41.67 -27.37 -7.05
C GLU A 718 40.51 -28.01 -7.81
N THR A 719 40.25 -27.56 -9.04
CA THR A 719 39.24 -28.13 -9.92
C THR A 719 39.62 -29.56 -10.34
N HIS A 720 40.93 -29.85 -10.49
CA HIS A 720 41.41 -31.22 -10.72
C HIS A 720 41.16 -32.12 -9.50
N LYS A 721 41.47 -31.67 -8.29
CA LYS A 721 41.21 -32.41 -7.04
C LYS A 721 39.72 -32.70 -6.83
N LEU A 722 38.83 -31.76 -7.14
CA LEU A 722 37.39 -31.99 -7.07
C LEU A 722 36.93 -33.07 -8.06
N ASN A 723 37.46 -33.08 -9.29
CA ASN A 723 37.16 -34.11 -10.28
C ASN A 723 37.71 -35.49 -9.89
N GLU A 724 38.87 -35.55 -9.23
CA GLU A 724 39.42 -36.78 -8.66
C GLU A 724 38.52 -37.33 -7.54
N ILE A 725 38.06 -36.49 -6.61
CA ILE A 725 37.16 -36.89 -5.51
C ILE A 725 35.83 -37.43 -6.08
N VAL A 726 35.24 -36.78 -7.08
CA VAL A 726 34.05 -37.29 -7.77
C VAL A 726 34.33 -38.63 -8.45
N SER A 727 35.55 -38.87 -8.92
CA SER A 727 35.93 -40.13 -9.55
C SER A 727 36.29 -41.24 -8.56
N SER A 728 36.77 -40.92 -7.35
CA SER A 728 37.21 -41.90 -6.34
C SER A 728 36.12 -42.35 -5.37
N THR A 729 35.04 -41.58 -5.18
CA THR A 729 34.03 -41.82 -4.11
C THR A 729 32.98 -42.90 -4.45
N GLY A 730 33.29 -43.83 -5.37
CA GLY A 730 32.39 -44.92 -5.79
C GLY A 730 32.60 -46.28 -5.09
N GLY A 731 33.35 -46.35 -3.98
CA GLY A 731 33.81 -47.63 -3.42
C GLY A 731 33.65 -47.85 -1.91
N GLY A 732 32.89 -47.03 -1.19
CA GLY A 732 32.78 -47.12 0.26
C GLY A 732 31.38 -47.55 0.73
N LYS A 733 31.17 -48.86 0.93
CA LYS A 733 30.05 -49.35 1.74
C LYS A 733 30.08 -48.66 3.11
N LEU A 734 29.02 -47.93 3.45
CA LEU A 734 28.74 -47.46 4.80
C LEU A 734 28.81 -48.65 5.77
N HIS A 735 29.89 -48.72 6.54
CA HIS A 735 29.96 -49.58 7.72
C HIS A 735 29.15 -48.88 8.82
N LYS A 736 28.14 -49.61 9.31
CA LYS A 736 27.35 -49.25 10.50
C LYS A 736 28.27 -48.88 11.66
N ILE A 737 27.99 -47.76 12.30
CA ILE A 737 28.05 -47.61 13.76
C ILE A 737 26.65 -47.24 14.21
#